data_AF-A0A832NLL4-F1
#
_entry.id   AF-A0A832NLL4-F1
#
_cell.length_a   1.000
_cell.length_b   1.000
_cell.length_c   1.000
_cell.angle_alpha   90.00
_cell.angle_beta   90.00
_cell.angle_gamma   90.00
#
_symmetry.space_group_name_H-M   'P 1'
#
loop_
_entity.id
_entity.type
_entity.pdbx_description
1 polymer ?
#
loop_
_entity_poly.entity_id
_entity_poly.type
_entity_poly.pdbx_seq_one_letter_code
_entity_poly.pdbx_strand_id
1 'polypeptide(L)'
;MRGLVVTFGLLFNLSFVVHAGLHFPAEEWEFREPQRMKMDAAKLDEIAALLEGRGCIIKDGYVVKTWGDQKQRGDWLSAAKPVLSTLLFFAIEEGLVKSVDQSIADFGWELSEKDRGITFRHLGSMNSGYARPEGPGEAWAYNDFAIQLYQKTLFDRVFQQDPQQVAEAPNRLGALGLQDGLKFDPVRRRMSASVRDFARIAWFWANDGNWGGQQVLPRHYFEAYRKPQAPRNLPVSREAKTDDYLKLKTYGGGSEHFTRFGPGIYGFNWWFNGTGDRHRENLTWPDAPLDTFMAIGAGGNNAAVIPSLGLVLVCAGGDWADLRAGDPASKINQAVRLAAAAAGYQPEAHAMVTGSLKKWQPVTLSFLGPELSETGTPNPFTDFRLEVTFQQGDRKFVVPGFFAADGNAAETSATAGRCWRARFMPDEAGQWTFRARFRQGEGIAVSQDPTAGEPVAFDGLSGSFTVAPVEKAAAGFYAKGQLEYVGDRYLRFAETGEPWLKGGADSPENFLAYADFDDTTPTHQYAPHAADWHFGDPTWKDGRGKNIIGALNYLASKRMNSVYFLTMNVKGDGKDVWPWISETNTTRFDGSKLDQWNLVFDHMDRLGLMLHVVHQEQENDQLLDKGELGPTRKLYYRELIARFAHHPVIVWNLGEENTNTDEQRKAFAKYVRETDPYDHPIVIHTFPNQVDQVYTNLLGYPCLEGPSFQFGHASRTHKETVKFLRLARQAGRPWYACQDEIGPASDCVPPDVQDPDRTEIIRHALWGNLMAGGSGVEWIFAYDTWPRVPGKHLDIACENWRPWEKLWDHTAVALDFFHRHLPFTQMDTADKLVNTTNAWCFAKPNEVYAVYVFGGADVTLQLPAGKFTRDWFDIRTGGGVIPAEPVSGPGAIALGKPPRDAGKDWVVLVRRERGTGREPNVPAAGQPGGN
;
A
#
# COMPACT_ATOMS: atom_id res chain seq x y z
N MET A 1 38.19 35.12 25.08
CA MET A 1 39.21 34.23 24.49
C MET A 1 39.08 32.86 25.12
N ARG A 2 39.15 31.82 24.29
CA ARG A 2 39.12 30.36 24.58
C ARG A 2 37.74 29.75 24.85
N GLY A 3 37.05 29.45 23.76
CA GLY A 3 35.98 28.45 23.71
C GLY A 3 36.59 27.05 23.62
N LEU A 4 35.96 26.11 24.33
CA LEU A 4 36.26 24.68 24.30
C LEU A 4 35.25 24.04 23.33
N VAL A 5 35.71 23.60 22.18
CA VAL A 5 34.94 22.78 21.23
C VAL A 5 35.27 21.32 21.53
N VAL A 6 34.27 20.55 21.94
CA VAL A 6 34.35 19.09 22.04
C VAL A 6 33.85 18.54 20.70
N THR A 7 34.77 18.04 19.88
CA THR A 7 34.46 17.34 18.63
C THR A 7 34.40 15.85 18.90
N PHE A 8 33.22 15.24 18.82
CA PHE A 8 33.07 13.79 18.70
C PHE A 8 33.45 13.38 17.28
N GLY A 9 34.63 12.79 17.11
CA GLY A 9 35.07 12.20 15.85
C GLY A 9 34.47 10.79 15.69
N LEU A 10 33.50 10.64 14.78
CA LEU A 10 33.18 9.34 14.18
C LEU A 10 34.33 8.94 13.26
N LEU A 11 35.15 8.00 13.72
CA LEU A 11 36.11 7.28 12.88
C LEU A 11 35.33 6.34 11.95
N PHE A 12 35.03 6.80 10.74
CA PHE A 12 34.78 5.89 9.63
C PHE A 12 36.07 5.12 9.36
N ASN A 13 36.10 3.83 9.72
CA ASN A 13 37.08 2.90 9.18
C ASN A 13 36.78 2.69 7.68
N LEU A 14 37.24 3.62 6.86
CA LEU A 14 37.47 3.37 5.44
C LEU A 14 38.67 2.41 5.36
N SER A 15 38.37 1.11 5.43
CA SER A 15 39.29 0.10 4.92
C SER A 15 39.44 0.35 3.43
N PHE A 16 40.46 1.11 3.04
CA PHE A 16 40.94 1.12 1.66
C PHE A 16 41.43 -0.30 1.35
N VAL A 17 40.56 -1.11 0.74
CA VAL A 17 41.02 -2.28 -0.01
C VAL A 17 41.81 -1.72 -1.18
N VAL A 18 43.14 -1.74 -1.05
CA VAL A 18 44.05 -1.59 -2.17
C VAL A 18 43.70 -2.72 -3.14
N HIS A 19 42.92 -2.43 -4.18
CA HIS A 19 42.72 -3.38 -5.27
C HIS A 19 44.09 -3.66 -5.87
N ALA A 20 44.52 -4.92 -5.81
CA ALA A 20 45.62 -5.40 -6.64
C ALA A 20 45.33 -4.98 -8.08
N GLY A 21 46.31 -4.37 -8.77
CA GLY A 21 46.09 -3.62 -10.01
C GLY A 21 45.19 -4.34 -11.01
N LEU A 22 44.09 -3.68 -11.40
CA LEU A 22 43.14 -4.15 -12.41
C LEU A 22 43.88 -4.44 -13.72
N HIS A 23 43.58 -5.59 -14.35
CA HIS A 23 44.17 -5.95 -15.64
C HIS A 23 43.33 -5.40 -16.80
N PHE A 24 44.02 -4.99 -17.87
CA PHE A 24 43.40 -4.63 -19.14
C PHE A 24 44.06 -5.48 -20.23
N PRO A 25 43.27 -6.13 -21.11
CA PRO A 25 43.83 -7.01 -22.11
C PRO A 25 44.69 -6.23 -23.12
N ALA A 26 45.75 -6.87 -23.58
CA ALA A 26 46.49 -6.41 -24.75
C ALA A 26 45.72 -6.79 -26.04
N GLU A 27 46.44 -7.08 -27.12
CA GLU A 27 45.82 -7.58 -28.36
C GLU A 27 45.00 -8.85 -28.10
N GLU A 28 45.53 -9.83 -27.35
CA GLU A 28 44.80 -11.01 -26.88
C GLU A 28 44.29 -10.85 -25.44
N TRP A 29 43.16 -11.47 -25.11
CA TRP A 29 42.60 -11.41 -23.75
C TRP A 29 43.14 -12.58 -22.93
N GLU A 30 43.98 -12.29 -21.93
CA GLU A 30 44.65 -13.30 -21.12
C GLU A 30 43.63 -14.17 -20.34
N PHE A 31 43.80 -15.49 -20.44
CA PHE A 31 43.07 -16.47 -19.64
C PHE A 31 43.79 -16.76 -18.31
N ARG A 32 43.05 -16.86 -17.22
CA ARG A 32 43.54 -17.35 -15.93
C ARG A 32 42.59 -18.38 -15.32
N GLU A 33 43.18 -19.40 -14.70
CA GLU A 33 42.43 -20.44 -14.00
C GLU A 33 41.56 -19.82 -12.88
N PRO A 34 40.27 -20.20 -12.76
CA PRO A 34 39.36 -19.68 -11.74
C PRO A 34 39.92 -19.71 -10.31
N GLN A 35 40.63 -20.78 -9.95
CA GLN A 35 41.22 -20.96 -8.62
C GLN A 35 42.26 -19.88 -8.29
N ARG A 36 43.03 -19.42 -9.28
CA ARG A 36 44.00 -18.32 -9.10
C ARG A 36 43.32 -16.99 -8.87
N MET A 37 42.10 -16.84 -9.39
CA MET A 37 41.24 -15.68 -9.19
C MET A 37 40.30 -15.82 -7.99
N LYS A 38 40.52 -16.85 -7.15
CA LYS A 38 39.68 -17.20 -5.98
C LYS A 38 38.20 -17.43 -6.35
N MET A 39 37.97 -17.99 -7.53
CA MET A 39 36.63 -18.31 -8.02
C MET A 39 36.33 -19.80 -7.94
N ASP A 40 35.06 -20.12 -7.68
CA ASP A 40 34.53 -21.50 -7.71
C ASP A 40 34.30 -21.95 -9.16
N ALA A 41 35.18 -22.82 -9.66
CA ALA A 41 35.13 -23.33 -11.02
C ALA A 41 33.85 -24.14 -11.33
N ALA A 42 33.30 -24.88 -10.35
CA ALA A 42 32.11 -25.69 -10.57
C ALA A 42 30.89 -24.80 -10.86
N LYS A 43 30.77 -23.68 -10.16
CA LYS A 43 29.72 -22.68 -10.44
C LYS A 43 29.86 -22.04 -11.81
N LEU A 44 31.10 -21.80 -12.28
CA LEU A 44 31.33 -21.28 -13.63
C LEU A 44 30.92 -22.32 -14.71
N ASP A 45 31.10 -23.60 -14.43
CA ASP A 45 30.63 -24.69 -15.29
C ASP A 45 29.10 -24.78 -15.29
N GLU A 46 28.46 -24.64 -14.12
CA GLU A 46 27.00 -24.56 -13.99
C GLU A 46 26.43 -23.39 -14.80
N ILE A 47 27.05 -22.21 -14.77
CA ILE A 47 26.61 -21.06 -15.58
C ILE A 47 26.68 -21.38 -17.08
N ALA A 48 27.78 -21.96 -17.55
CA ALA A 48 27.95 -22.30 -18.96
C ALA A 48 26.93 -23.35 -19.43
N ALA A 49 26.61 -24.32 -18.57
CA ALA A 49 25.58 -25.32 -18.83
C ALA A 49 24.16 -24.74 -18.77
N LEU A 50 23.90 -23.82 -17.83
CA LEU A 50 22.60 -23.18 -17.64
C LEU A 50 22.22 -22.29 -18.83
N LEU A 51 23.19 -21.52 -19.33
CA LEU A 51 22.99 -20.52 -20.36
C LEU A 51 23.18 -21.07 -21.78
N GLU A 52 23.99 -22.11 -21.98
CA GLU A 52 24.37 -22.58 -23.32
C GLU A 52 24.90 -21.42 -24.22
N GLY A 53 24.83 -21.56 -25.55
CA GLY A 53 25.24 -20.50 -26.48
C GLY A 53 26.75 -20.25 -26.50
N ARG A 54 27.15 -18.97 -26.58
CA ARG A 54 28.56 -18.55 -26.65
C ARG A 54 28.82 -17.48 -25.60
N GLY A 55 29.70 -17.73 -24.63
CA GLY A 55 29.92 -16.79 -23.55
C GLY A 55 31.31 -16.80 -22.97
N CYS A 56 31.58 -15.79 -22.14
CA CYS A 56 32.80 -15.66 -21.36
C CYS A 56 32.52 -14.99 -20.01
N ILE A 57 33.38 -15.27 -19.04
CA ILE A 57 33.38 -14.63 -17.72
C ILE A 57 34.74 -13.98 -17.51
N ILE A 58 34.73 -12.70 -17.13
CA ILE A 58 35.90 -11.88 -16.81
C ILE A 58 35.93 -11.62 -15.32
N LYS A 59 37.08 -11.83 -14.67
CA LYS A 59 37.35 -11.47 -13.28
C LYS A 59 38.62 -10.65 -13.17
N ASP A 60 38.52 -9.45 -12.60
CA ASP A 60 39.62 -8.48 -12.42
C ASP A 60 40.42 -8.23 -13.70
N GLY A 61 39.74 -8.33 -14.85
CA GLY A 61 40.32 -8.15 -16.18
C GLY A 61 40.84 -9.41 -16.86
N TYR A 62 40.83 -10.59 -16.21
CA TYR A 62 41.23 -11.86 -16.83
C TYR A 62 40.02 -12.69 -17.26
N VAL A 63 40.10 -13.38 -18.40
CA VAL A 63 39.12 -14.39 -18.78
C VAL A 63 39.29 -15.59 -17.86
N VAL A 64 38.24 -16.00 -17.15
CA VAL A 64 38.27 -17.18 -16.27
C VAL A 64 37.48 -18.36 -16.80
N LYS A 65 36.56 -18.12 -17.73
CA LYS A 65 35.75 -19.14 -18.39
C LYS A 65 35.34 -18.66 -19.78
N THR A 66 35.32 -19.58 -20.75
CA THR A 66 34.71 -19.39 -22.07
C THR A 66 33.97 -20.63 -22.50
N TRP A 67 32.91 -20.50 -23.29
CA TRP A 67 32.24 -21.59 -23.98
C TRP A 67 31.69 -21.11 -25.33
N GLY A 68 31.63 -22.01 -26.32
CA GLY A 68 31.25 -21.66 -27.69
C GLY A 68 32.27 -20.78 -28.42
N ASP A 69 31.97 -20.42 -29.68
CA ASP A 69 32.87 -19.65 -30.55
C ASP A 69 32.96 -18.17 -30.13
N GLN A 70 34.11 -17.81 -29.56
CA GLN A 70 34.41 -16.45 -29.07
C GLN A 70 34.64 -15.43 -30.18
N LYS A 71 35.02 -15.86 -31.40
CA LYS A 71 35.35 -14.99 -32.54
C LYS A 71 34.13 -14.69 -33.40
N GLN A 72 33.13 -15.58 -33.38
CA GLN A 72 31.92 -15.40 -34.17
C GLN A 72 31.22 -14.08 -33.83
N ARG A 73 31.07 -13.21 -34.84
CA ARG A 73 30.26 -11.99 -34.73
C ARG A 73 28.79 -12.31 -34.94
N GLY A 74 27.94 -11.80 -34.06
CA GLY A 74 26.47 -11.92 -34.15
C GLY A 74 25.79 -10.61 -33.76
N ASP A 75 24.53 -10.44 -34.16
CA ASP A 75 23.69 -9.28 -33.81
C ASP A 75 23.39 -9.27 -32.31
N TRP A 76 23.80 -8.22 -31.61
CA TRP A 76 23.58 -8.06 -30.16
C TRP A 76 22.18 -7.52 -29.82
N LEU A 77 21.37 -7.24 -30.84
CA LEU A 77 19.97 -6.84 -30.70
C LEU A 77 19.85 -5.68 -29.69
N SER A 78 18.96 -5.81 -28.70
CA SER A 78 18.72 -4.76 -27.70
C SER A 78 19.89 -4.53 -26.75
N ALA A 79 20.78 -5.50 -26.53
CA ALA A 79 21.94 -5.31 -25.67
C ALA A 79 22.98 -4.36 -26.27
N ALA A 80 22.91 -4.05 -27.56
CA ALA A 80 23.77 -3.03 -28.18
C ALA A 80 23.36 -1.59 -27.84
N LYS A 81 22.16 -1.34 -27.31
CA LYS A 81 21.65 0.03 -27.06
C LYS A 81 22.54 0.87 -26.11
N PRO A 82 23.14 0.31 -25.03
CA PRO A 82 24.17 0.98 -24.24
C PRO A 82 25.32 1.61 -25.02
N VAL A 83 25.68 1.06 -26.19
CA VAL A 83 26.73 1.65 -27.04
C VAL A 83 26.28 3.01 -27.56
N LEU A 84 25.00 3.20 -27.88
CA LEU A 84 24.46 4.50 -28.29
C LEU A 84 24.62 5.56 -27.20
N SER A 85 24.32 5.20 -25.94
CA SER A 85 24.51 6.10 -24.79
C SER A 85 25.98 6.40 -24.52
N THR A 86 26.87 5.43 -24.73
CA THR A 86 28.32 5.65 -24.65
C THR A 86 28.79 6.63 -25.73
N LEU A 87 28.31 6.49 -26.97
CA LEU A 87 28.63 7.40 -28.07
C LEU A 87 28.03 8.79 -27.90
N LEU A 88 26.86 8.92 -27.28
CA LEU A 88 26.31 10.21 -26.87
C LEU A 88 27.26 10.94 -25.92
N PHE A 89 27.82 10.24 -24.93
CA PHE A 89 28.75 10.86 -23.98
C PHE A 89 30.04 11.31 -24.68
N PHE A 90 30.57 10.53 -25.61
CA PHE A 90 31.67 11.00 -26.47
C PHE A 90 31.27 12.23 -27.29
N ALA A 91 30.07 12.27 -27.87
CA ALA A 91 29.58 13.44 -28.60
C ALA A 91 29.49 14.70 -27.73
N ILE A 92 29.15 14.54 -26.45
CA ILE A 92 29.12 15.65 -25.48
C ILE A 92 30.54 16.14 -25.19
N GLU A 93 31.48 15.23 -24.91
CA GLU A 93 32.89 15.58 -24.68
C GLU A 93 33.54 16.23 -25.91
N GLU A 94 33.12 15.84 -27.10
CA GLU A 94 33.57 16.43 -28.37
C GLU A 94 32.86 17.75 -28.71
N GLY A 95 31.92 18.22 -27.87
CA GLY A 95 31.19 19.46 -28.06
C GLY A 95 30.14 19.41 -29.19
N LEU A 96 29.81 18.23 -29.69
CA LEU A 96 28.79 18.02 -30.74
C LEU A 96 27.37 18.01 -30.16
N VAL A 97 27.24 17.69 -28.87
CA VAL A 97 25.98 17.72 -28.11
C VAL A 97 26.22 18.50 -26.81
N LYS A 98 25.30 19.38 -26.42
CA LYS A 98 25.46 20.25 -25.24
C LYS A 98 25.32 19.49 -23.93
N SER A 99 24.36 18.58 -23.86
CA SER A 99 24.08 17.72 -22.71
C SER A 99 23.06 16.65 -23.09
N VAL A 100 22.83 15.69 -22.19
CA VAL A 100 21.75 14.71 -22.34
C VAL A 100 20.35 15.35 -22.33
N ASP A 101 20.21 16.58 -21.84
CA ASP A 101 18.95 17.32 -21.80
C ASP A 101 18.74 18.21 -23.04
N GLN A 102 19.66 18.17 -24.01
CA GLN A 102 19.45 18.88 -25.26
C GLN A 102 18.26 18.29 -26.03
N SER A 103 17.43 19.18 -26.58
CA SER A 103 16.25 18.79 -27.36
C SER A 103 16.67 18.09 -28.65
N ILE A 104 15.93 17.04 -29.01
CA ILE A 104 16.09 16.35 -30.30
C ILE A 104 15.65 17.25 -31.46
N ALA A 105 14.75 18.22 -31.23
CA ALA A 105 14.33 19.18 -32.25
C ALA A 105 15.49 20.05 -32.75
N ASP A 106 16.49 20.33 -31.90
CA ASP A 106 17.69 21.12 -32.26
C ASP A 106 18.50 20.47 -33.40
N PHE A 107 18.30 19.18 -33.65
CA PHE A 107 18.99 18.42 -34.69
C PHE A 107 18.18 18.30 -35.98
N GLY A 108 17.13 19.13 -36.16
CA GLY A 108 16.38 19.26 -37.40
C GLY A 108 15.28 18.20 -37.59
N TRP A 109 14.70 17.70 -36.51
CA TRP A 109 13.53 16.81 -36.57
C TRP A 109 12.23 17.62 -36.47
N GLU A 110 11.30 17.37 -37.39
CA GLU A 110 9.96 17.97 -37.39
C GLU A 110 9.04 17.21 -36.42
N LEU A 111 9.21 17.45 -35.12
CA LEU A 111 8.44 16.77 -34.07
C LEU A 111 7.00 17.31 -33.99
N SER A 112 6.06 16.40 -33.72
CA SER A 112 4.68 16.76 -33.37
C SER A 112 4.66 17.65 -32.12
N GLU A 113 3.58 18.42 -31.90
CA GLU A 113 3.47 19.31 -30.75
C GLU A 113 3.71 18.60 -29.41
N LYS A 114 3.14 17.39 -29.27
CA LYS A 114 3.32 16.51 -28.11
C LYS A 114 4.80 16.16 -27.86
N ASP A 115 5.57 15.96 -28.91
CA ASP A 115 6.93 15.41 -28.84
C ASP A 115 8.03 16.47 -28.86
N ARG A 116 7.71 17.77 -28.95
CA ARG A 116 8.74 18.84 -29.04
C ARG A 116 9.71 18.85 -27.86
N GLY A 117 9.29 18.33 -26.71
CA GLY A 117 10.09 18.23 -25.49
C GLY A 117 11.03 17.01 -25.42
N ILE A 118 11.10 16.16 -26.45
CA ILE A 118 12.00 14.98 -26.41
C ILE A 118 13.46 15.44 -26.32
N THR A 119 14.22 14.81 -25.42
CA THR A 119 15.67 15.00 -25.22
C THR A 119 16.39 13.67 -25.36
N PHE A 120 17.73 13.68 -25.40
CA PHE A 120 18.50 12.43 -25.34
C PHE A 120 18.25 11.63 -24.05
N ARG A 121 18.04 12.30 -22.90
CA ARG A 121 17.66 11.65 -21.64
C ARG A 121 16.37 10.86 -21.79
N HIS A 122 15.37 11.45 -22.45
CA HIS A 122 14.09 10.78 -22.69
C HIS A 122 14.24 9.53 -23.56
N LEU A 123 15.09 9.59 -24.59
CA LEU A 123 15.38 8.44 -25.46
C LEU A 123 16.20 7.36 -24.74
N GLY A 124 17.22 7.74 -23.97
CA GLY A 124 18.05 6.82 -23.19
C GLY A 124 17.31 6.14 -22.03
N SER A 125 16.26 6.78 -21.51
CA SER A 125 15.47 6.28 -20.36
C SER A 125 14.15 5.61 -20.77
N MET A 126 13.85 5.52 -22.07
CA MET A 126 12.65 4.88 -22.62
C MET A 126 11.33 5.52 -22.15
N ASN A 127 11.31 6.84 -22.01
CA ASN A 127 10.14 7.62 -21.61
C ASN A 127 9.93 8.87 -22.49
N SER A 128 10.24 8.76 -23.79
CA SER A 128 10.09 9.87 -24.74
C SER A 128 8.67 10.11 -25.24
N GLY A 129 7.79 9.12 -25.14
CA GLY A 129 6.46 9.20 -25.73
C GLY A 129 6.43 9.09 -27.26
N TYR A 130 7.58 9.01 -27.96
CA TYR A 130 7.60 8.91 -29.42
C TYR A 130 6.85 7.66 -29.90
N ALA A 131 5.96 7.81 -30.88
CA ALA A 131 5.08 6.75 -31.36
C ALA A 131 4.12 6.14 -30.31
N ARG A 132 3.95 6.81 -29.16
CA ARG A 132 3.01 6.52 -28.07
C ARG A 132 2.09 7.72 -27.82
N PRO A 133 0.93 7.53 -27.17
CA PRO A 133 -0.01 8.62 -26.94
C PRO A 133 0.44 9.63 -25.87
N GLU A 134 1.34 9.26 -24.96
CA GLU A 134 1.83 10.14 -23.88
C GLU A 134 2.98 11.04 -24.34
N GLY A 135 3.15 12.18 -23.69
CA GLY A 135 4.28 13.10 -23.89
C GLY A 135 5.58 12.64 -23.23
N PRO A 136 6.70 13.36 -23.48
CA PRO A 136 8.00 13.06 -22.86
C PRO A 136 7.92 13.13 -21.33
N GLY A 137 8.35 12.05 -20.67
CA GLY A 137 8.39 11.93 -19.22
C GLY A 137 7.06 11.52 -18.56
N GLU A 138 5.97 11.37 -19.31
CA GLU A 138 4.65 11.05 -18.75
C GLU A 138 4.42 9.55 -18.54
N ALA A 139 5.02 8.70 -19.37
CA ALA A 139 4.94 7.26 -19.24
C ALA A 139 6.19 6.54 -19.75
N TRP A 140 6.43 5.34 -19.25
CA TRP A 140 7.51 4.47 -19.66
C TRP A 140 7.04 3.46 -20.71
N ALA A 141 7.83 3.27 -21.76
CA ALA A 141 7.62 2.22 -22.76
C ALA A 141 8.95 1.75 -23.32
N TYR A 142 9.24 0.45 -23.29
CA TYR A 142 10.40 -0.09 -23.97
C TYR A 142 10.19 -0.01 -25.49
N ASN A 143 10.81 0.99 -26.11
CA ASN A 143 10.34 1.55 -27.37
C ASN A 143 11.45 1.59 -28.44
N ASP A 144 11.36 0.69 -29.41
CA ASP A 144 12.37 0.56 -30.46
C ASP A 144 12.25 1.63 -31.56
N PHE A 145 11.11 2.32 -31.66
CA PHE A 145 10.96 3.49 -32.54
C PHE A 145 11.69 4.70 -31.96
N ALA A 146 11.62 4.90 -30.64
CA ALA A 146 12.40 5.92 -29.94
C ALA A 146 13.91 5.65 -30.07
N ILE A 147 14.35 4.39 -29.99
CA ILE A 147 15.75 4.04 -30.22
C ILE A 147 16.17 4.32 -31.66
N GLN A 148 15.28 4.12 -32.64
CA GLN A 148 15.57 4.50 -34.02
C GLN A 148 15.77 6.01 -34.18
N LEU A 149 14.93 6.83 -33.55
CA LEU A 149 15.11 8.28 -33.48
C LEU A 149 16.45 8.65 -32.81
N TYR A 150 16.80 7.97 -31.73
CA TYR A 150 18.05 8.19 -31.00
C TYR A 150 19.27 7.94 -31.90
N GLN A 151 19.39 6.74 -32.47
CA GLN A 151 20.58 6.41 -33.26
C GLN A 151 20.66 7.20 -34.57
N LYS A 152 19.52 7.55 -35.19
CA LYS A 152 19.52 8.39 -36.39
C LYS A 152 19.95 9.81 -36.06
N THR A 153 19.52 10.34 -34.91
CA THR A 153 20.02 11.64 -34.45
C THR A 153 21.53 11.60 -34.24
N LEU A 154 22.04 10.61 -33.50
CA LEU A 154 23.48 10.47 -33.27
C LEU A 154 24.28 10.30 -34.57
N PHE A 155 23.94 9.33 -35.41
CA PHE A 155 24.75 9.04 -36.59
C PHE A 155 24.51 10.03 -37.75
N ASP A 156 23.27 10.43 -38.03
CA ASP A 156 22.94 11.23 -39.24
C ASP A 156 22.98 12.73 -39.02
N ARG A 157 22.83 13.21 -37.78
CA ARG A 157 22.72 14.64 -37.48
C ARG A 157 23.90 15.14 -36.66
N VAL A 158 24.33 14.36 -35.67
CA VAL A 158 25.45 14.72 -34.79
C VAL A 158 26.80 14.37 -35.43
N PHE A 159 27.08 13.08 -35.65
CA PHE A 159 28.39 12.64 -36.16
C PHE A 159 28.54 12.76 -37.68
N GLN A 160 27.46 12.53 -38.43
CA GLN A 160 27.42 12.58 -39.90
C GLN A 160 28.49 11.67 -40.56
N GLN A 161 28.72 10.51 -39.96
CA GLN A 161 29.74 9.54 -40.37
C GLN A 161 29.18 8.11 -40.29
N ASP A 162 29.87 7.17 -40.95
CA ASP A 162 29.52 5.76 -40.89
C ASP A 162 29.50 5.26 -39.43
N PRO A 163 28.47 4.52 -38.97
CA PRO A 163 28.37 4.08 -37.59
C PRO A 163 29.56 3.26 -37.08
N GLN A 164 30.18 2.43 -37.93
CA GLN A 164 31.36 1.65 -37.54
C GLN A 164 32.55 2.58 -37.34
N GLN A 165 32.79 3.52 -38.26
CA GLN A 165 33.87 4.51 -38.13
C GLN A 165 33.68 5.39 -36.89
N VAL A 166 32.43 5.78 -36.60
CA VAL A 166 32.10 6.54 -35.39
C VAL A 166 32.45 5.74 -34.14
N ALA A 167 32.02 4.49 -34.05
CA ALA A 167 32.22 3.67 -32.87
C ALA A 167 33.70 3.32 -32.64
N GLU A 168 34.39 2.89 -33.69
CA GLU A 168 35.77 2.39 -33.63
C GLU A 168 36.85 3.49 -33.73
N ALA A 169 36.46 4.77 -33.68
CA ALA A 169 37.43 5.86 -33.64
C ALA A 169 38.44 5.66 -32.48
N PRO A 170 39.76 5.90 -32.68
CA PRO A 170 40.78 5.62 -31.66
C PRO A 170 40.60 6.38 -30.35
N ASN A 171 39.93 7.54 -30.38
CA ASN A 171 39.58 8.34 -29.20
C ASN A 171 38.24 7.94 -28.54
N ARG A 172 37.57 6.90 -29.04
CA ARG A 172 36.28 6.37 -28.53
C ARG A 172 36.43 4.89 -28.17
N LEU A 173 35.58 4.00 -28.70
CA LEU A 173 35.66 2.55 -28.38
C LEU A 173 36.84 1.85 -29.09
N GLY A 174 37.47 2.49 -30.09
CA GLY A 174 38.69 1.99 -30.70
C GLY A 174 39.85 1.85 -29.71
N ALA A 175 39.87 2.65 -28.63
CA ALA A 175 40.86 2.57 -27.57
C ALA A 175 40.85 1.22 -26.82
N LEU A 176 39.76 0.45 -26.92
CA LEU A 176 39.59 -0.81 -26.19
C LEU A 176 40.31 -2.00 -26.85
N GLY A 177 40.86 -1.82 -28.06
CA GLY A 177 41.54 -2.90 -28.80
C GLY A 177 40.61 -4.06 -29.15
N LEU A 178 39.48 -3.75 -29.83
CA LEU A 178 38.51 -4.75 -30.29
C LEU A 178 39.18 -5.72 -31.29
N GLN A 179 39.17 -7.01 -31.00
CA GLN A 179 39.92 -8.03 -31.73
C GLN A 179 39.28 -8.44 -33.06
N ASP A 180 37.95 -8.51 -33.10
CA ASP A 180 37.17 -8.88 -34.28
C ASP A 180 36.44 -7.68 -34.90
N GLY A 181 36.35 -6.57 -34.16
CA GLY A 181 35.69 -5.34 -34.57
C GLY A 181 34.16 -5.44 -34.57
N LEU A 182 33.54 -4.27 -34.61
CA LEU A 182 32.10 -4.07 -34.68
C LEU A 182 31.64 -4.08 -36.14
N LYS A 183 30.37 -4.44 -36.35
CA LYS A 183 29.70 -4.30 -37.64
C LYS A 183 28.31 -3.71 -37.43
N PHE A 184 27.92 -2.74 -38.24
CA PHE A 184 26.59 -2.15 -38.19
C PHE A 184 25.76 -2.55 -39.42
N ASP A 185 24.50 -2.93 -39.20
CA ASP A 185 23.56 -3.19 -40.30
C ASP A 185 23.28 -1.90 -41.09
N PRO A 186 23.36 -1.89 -42.44
CA PRO A 186 23.24 -0.66 -43.22
C PRO A 186 21.83 -0.03 -43.18
N VAL A 187 20.80 -0.79 -42.81
CA VAL A 187 19.40 -0.33 -42.80
C VAL A 187 18.94 -0.01 -41.38
N ARG A 188 19.05 -0.98 -40.48
CA ARG A 188 18.61 -0.91 -39.08
C ARG A 188 19.67 -0.37 -38.14
N ARG A 189 20.94 -0.33 -38.54
CA ARG A 189 22.09 0.11 -37.73
C ARG A 189 22.24 -0.64 -36.41
N ARG A 190 21.79 -1.89 -36.38
CA ARG A 190 22.06 -2.79 -35.25
C ARG A 190 23.53 -3.20 -35.27
N MET A 191 24.12 -3.22 -34.09
CA MET A 191 25.52 -3.60 -33.91
C MET A 191 25.65 -5.12 -33.77
N SER A 192 26.58 -5.68 -34.52
CA SER A 192 27.10 -7.02 -34.33
C SER A 192 28.52 -6.96 -33.77
N ALA A 193 28.85 -7.86 -32.84
CA ALA A 193 30.16 -7.97 -32.22
C ALA A 193 30.42 -9.43 -31.82
N SER A 194 31.69 -9.78 -31.60
CA SER A 194 32.05 -11.06 -30.97
C SER A 194 31.83 -11.00 -29.46
N VAL A 195 31.78 -12.17 -28.79
CA VAL A 195 31.59 -12.24 -27.33
C VAL A 195 32.71 -11.51 -26.60
N ARG A 196 33.95 -11.74 -27.02
CA ARG A 196 35.14 -11.11 -26.45
C ARG A 196 35.21 -9.60 -26.69
N ASP A 197 34.67 -9.08 -27.79
CA ASP A 197 34.65 -7.63 -28.02
C ASP A 197 33.52 -6.94 -27.27
N PHE A 198 32.36 -7.58 -27.15
CA PHE A 198 31.29 -7.06 -26.30
C PHE A 198 31.69 -7.09 -24.80
N ALA A 199 32.45 -8.10 -24.38
CA ALA A 199 33.03 -8.15 -23.04
C ALA A 199 33.99 -6.99 -22.77
N ARG A 200 34.73 -6.47 -23.77
CA ARG A 200 35.58 -5.27 -23.60
C ARG A 200 34.73 -4.03 -23.31
N ILE A 201 33.61 -3.86 -24.01
CA ILE A 201 32.67 -2.75 -23.80
C ILE A 201 32.07 -2.85 -22.39
N ALA A 202 31.69 -4.05 -21.95
CA ALA A 202 31.19 -4.28 -20.59
C ALA A 202 32.28 -4.02 -19.52
N TRP A 203 33.52 -4.46 -19.76
CA TRP A 203 34.66 -4.19 -18.88
C TRP A 203 35.00 -2.70 -18.81
N PHE A 204 34.89 -1.98 -19.92
CA PHE A 204 35.04 -0.51 -19.95
C PHE A 204 34.04 0.19 -19.02
N TRP A 205 32.78 -0.25 -19.03
CA TRP A 205 31.75 0.23 -18.11
C TRP A 205 31.95 -0.20 -16.65
N ALA A 206 32.51 -1.40 -16.43
CA ALA A 206 32.89 -1.86 -15.09
C ALA A 206 34.00 -0.98 -14.46
N ASN A 207 34.80 -0.33 -15.30
CA ASN A 207 35.96 0.48 -14.90
C ASN A 207 35.75 1.99 -15.11
N ASP A 208 34.50 2.44 -15.11
CA ASP A 208 34.13 3.86 -15.16
C ASP A 208 34.84 4.66 -16.28
N GLY A 209 35.01 4.03 -17.46
CA GLY A 209 35.61 4.67 -18.63
C GLY A 209 37.13 4.70 -18.65
N ASN A 210 37.79 4.06 -17.69
CA ASN A 210 39.23 3.87 -17.67
C ASN A 210 39.61 2.60 -18.43
N TRP A 211 40.64 2.70 -19.27
CA TRP A 211 41.21 1.57 -20.00
C TRP A 211 42.74 1.66 -19.97
N GLY A 212 43.40 0.68 -19.35
CA GLY A 212 44.86 0.62 -19.32
C GLY A 212 45.54 1.82 -18.63
N GLY A 213 44.85 2.49 -17.70
CA GLY A 213 45.33 3.70 -17.02
C GLY A 213 45.05 5.01 -17.78
N GLN A 214 44.44 4.94 -18.97
CA GLN A 214 43.91 6.09 -19.70
C GLN A 214 42.42 6.25 -19.41
N GLN A 215 42.01 7.43 -18.96
CA GLN A 215 40.59 7.80 -18.87
C GLN A 215 40.08 8.15 -20.28
N VAL A 216 39.47 7.19 -20.98
CA VAL A 216 38.98 7.38 -22.35
C VAL A 216 37.68 8.18 -22.37
N LEU A 217 36.76 7.91 -21.44
CA LEU A 217 35.54 8.69 -21.23
C LEU A 217 35.46 9.12 -19.75
N PRO A 218 35.15 10.38 -19.40
CA PRO A 218 35.18 10.84 -18.01
C PRO A 218 34.32 10.03 -17.04
N ARG A 219 34.86 9.78 -15.83
CA ARG A 219 34.21 9.04 -14.75
C ARG A 219 32.82 9.57 -14.37
N HIS A 220 32.60 10.88 -14.48
CA HIS A 220 31.34 11.51 -14.08
C HIS A 220 30.12 11.00 -14.87
N TYR A 221 30.30 10.51 -16.11
CA TYR A 221 29.20 9.89 -16.87
C TYR A 221 28.73 8.59 -16.22
N PHE A 222 29.64 7.78 -15.71
CA PHE A 222 29.31 6.52 -15.06
C PHE A 222 28.66 6.78 -13.69
N GLU A 223 29.16 7.74 -12.91
CA GLU A 223 28.55 8.15 -11.64
C GLU A 223 27.14 8.74 -11.82
N ALA A 224 26.92 9.49 -12.90
CA ALA A 224 25.65 10.13 -13.19
C ALA A 224 24.63 9.18 -13.84
N TYR A 225 25.08 8.23 -14.66
CA TYR A 225 24.20 7.49 -15.58
C TYR A 225 24.26 5.96 -15.44
N ARG A 226 25.15 5.40 -14.59
CA ARG A 226 25.07 4.01 -14.13
C ARG A 226 24.09 3.89 -12.95
N LYS A 227 22.87 4.40 -13.13
CA LYS A 227 21.75 4.30 -12.20
C LYS A 227 20.43 4.51 -12.94
N PRO A 228 19.30 4.01 -12.41
CA PRO A 228 17.99 4.22 -13.01
C PRO A 228 17.70 5.70 -13.28
N GLN A 229 17.12 5.97 -14.44
CA GLN A 229 16.67 7.31 -14.86
C GLN A 229 15.18 7.36 -15.15
N ALA A 230 14.54 6.20 -15.40
CA ALA A 230 13.11 6.07 -15.37
C ALA A 230 12.65 6.08 -13.90
N PRO A 231 11.85 7.08 -13.46
CA PRO A 231 11.33 7.14 -12.10
C PRO A 231 10.56 5.87 -11.74
N ARG A 232 10.68 5.43 -10.48
CA ARG A 232 10.05 4.18 -10.02
C ARG A 232 8.53 4.17 -10.16
N ASN A 233 7.88 5.30 -9.90
CA ASN A 233 6.42 5.46 -9.98
C ASN A 233 5.93 5.96 -11.35
N LEU A 234 6.78 5.92 -12.38
CA LEU A 234 6.40 6.34 -13.73
C LEU A 234 5.40 5.32 -14.31
N PRO A 235 4.17 5.73 -14.70
CA PRO A 235 3.20 4.82 -15.29
C PRO A 235 3.74 4.15 -16.56
N VAL A 236 3.31 2.93 -16.85
CA VAL A 236 3.59 2.28 -18.14
C VAL A 236 2.64 2.83 -19.19
N SER A 237 3.14 3.05 -20.41
CA SER A 237 2.34 3.57 -21.53
C SER A 237 1.10 2.70 -21.78
N ARG A 238 -0.05 3.35 -21.95
CA ARG A 238 -1.32 2.67 -22.23
C ARG A 238 -1.29 2.00 -23.59
N GLU A 239 -2.05 0.94 -23.78
CA GLU A 239 -2.16 0.28 -25.08
C GLU A 239 -2.68 1.24 -26.16
N ALA A 240 -1.97 1.29 -27.28
CA ALA A 240 -2.26 2.20 -28.39
C ALA A 240 -1.55 1.73 -29.67
N LYS A 241 -2.10 2.12 -30.82
CA LYS A 241 -1.45 1.94 -32.12
C LYS A 241 -0.15 2.76 -32.17
N THR A 242 0.88 2.18 -32.78
CA THR A 242 2.15 2.86 -33.03
C THR A 242 1.97 3.99 -34.03
N ASP A 243 2.42 5.20 -33.66
CA ASP A 243 2.39 6.40 -34.51
C ASP A 243 3.80 6.85 -34.93
N ASP A 244 4.38 6.17 -35.92
CA ASP A 244 5.70 6.52 -36.49
C ASP A 244 5.58 7.61 -37.57
N TYR A 245 5.13 8.81 -37.19
CA TYR A 245 4.90 9.91 -38.13
C TYR A 245 6.18 10.41 -38.83
N LEU A 246 7.36 10.22 -38.23
CA LEU A 246 8.66 10.52 -38.87
C LEU A 246 9.13 9.41 -39.82
N LYS A 247 8.40 8.29 -39.92
CA LYS A 247 8.69 7.16 -40.81
C LYS A 247 10.08 6.55 -40.59
N LEU A 248 10.53 6.51 -39.34
CA LEU A 248 11.87 6.05 -38.97
C LEU A 248 12.00 4.53 -39.05
N LYS A 249 10.86 3.83 -38.91
CA LYS A 249 10.75 2.39 -38.67
C LYS A 249 11.33 2.01 -37.30
N THR A 250 11.29 0.72 -37.00
CA THR A 250 11.76 0.17 -35.72
C THR A 250 13.22 -0.25 -35.76
N TYR A 251 13.90 -0.14 -34.61
CA TYR A 251 15.19 -0.79 -34.35
C TYR A 251 15.09 -2.34 -34.46
N GLY A 252 13.93 -2.92 -34.18
CA GLY A 252 13.67 -4.35 -34.32
C GLY A 252 12.34 -4.83 -33.73
N GLY A 253 11.86 -4.19 -32.67
CA GLY A 253 10.63 -4.52 -31.94
C GLY A 253 9.50 -3.50 -32.09
N GLY A 254 8.66 -3.38 -31.06
CA GLY A 254 7.49 -2.49 -31.04
C GLY A 254 7.75 -1.13 -30.38
N SER A 255 6.71 -0.28 -30.34
CA SER A 255 6.73 0.97 -29.57
C SER A 255 6.50 0.77 -28.07
N GLU A 256 6.01 -0.41 -27.66
CA GLU A 256 5.99 -0.93 -26.29
C GLU A 256 6.11 -2.46 -26.43
N HIS A 257 7.20 -3.05 -25.94
CA HIS A 257 7.47 -4.49 -26.09
C HIS A 257 8.48 -4.98 -25.03
N PHE A 258 8.83 -6.27 -25.05
CA PHE A 258 9.80 -6.90 -24.12
C PHE A 258 9.33 -7.03 -22.66
N THR A 259 9.16 -5.93 -21.93
CA THR A 259 8.79 -5.99 -20.51
C THR A 259 8.24 -4.67 -19.99
N ARG A 260 7.53 -4.74 -18.86
CA ARG A 260 6.97 -3.60 -18.12
C ARG A 260 7.72 -3.29 -16.81
N PHE A 261 8.82 -3.98 -16.53
CA PHE A 261 9.60 -3.80 -15.30
C PHE A 261 10.47 -2.54 -15.25
N GLY A 262 10.64 -1.80 -16.35
CA GLY A 262 11.67 -0.75 -16.46
C GLY A 262 11.59 0.44 -15.49
N PRO A 263 10.41 0.96 -15.09
CA PRO A 263 10.33 2.03 -14.09
C PRO A 263 11.09 1.66 -12.81
N GLY A 264 12.03 2.51 -12.40
CA GLY A 264 12.87 2.31 -11.21
C GLY A 264 14.14 1.49 -11.44
N ILE A 265 14.30 0.82 -12.60
CA ILE A 265 15.46 -0.05 -12.88
C ILE A 265 16.08 0.13 -14.27
N TYR A 266 15.66 1.14 -15.04
CA TYR A 266 16.17 1.40 -16.40
C TYR A 266 16.71 2.82 -16.56
N GLY A 267 17.79 2.98 -17.32
CA GLY A 267 18.37 4.30 -17.61
C GLY A 267 19.59 4.22 -18.53
N PHE A 268 19.71 5.20 -19.45
CA PHE A 268 20.76 5.24 -20.50
C PHE A 268 21.03 3.87 -21.15
N ASN A 269 19.93 3.18 -21.44
CA ASN A 269 19.86 1.87 -22.06
C ASN A 269 20.38 0.66 -21.26
N TRP A 270 20.71 0.85 -19.99
CA TRP A 270 21.08 -0.21 -19.04
C TRP A 270 19.92 -0.60 -18.11
N TRP A 271 19.96 -1.84 -17.62
CA TRP A 271 19.11 -2.37 -16.55
C TRP A 271 19.92 -2.42 -15.24
N PHE A 272 19.34 -2.04 -14.11
CA PHE A 272 20.05 -1.93 -12.83
C PHE A 272 19.45 -2.83 -11.77
N ASN A 273 20.26 -3.24 -10.79
CA ASN A 273 19.83 -4.05 -9.66
C ASN A 273 19.07 -3.22 -8.62
N GLY A 274 18.01 -2.53 -9.05
CA GLY A 274 17.17 -1.70 -8.20
C GLY A 274 15.82 -2.33 -7.92
N THR A 275 15.00 -1.62 -7.16
CA THR A 275 13.58 -1.95 -6.96
C THR A 275 12.74 -1.23 -8.01
N GLY A 276 11.83 -1.96 -8.65
CA GLY A 276 10.88 -1.40 -9.62
C GLY A 276 9.49 -1.24 -9.03
N ASP A 277 8.55 -0.78 -9.84
CA ASP A 277 7.14 -0.67 -9.44
C ASP A 277 6.45 -2.04 -9.28
N ARG A 278 6.87 -3.02 -10.08
CA ARG A 278 6.27 -4.36 -10.16
C ARG A 278 7.01 -5.42 -9.36
N HIS A 279 8.13 -5.07 -8.75
CA HIS A 279 8.93 -5.89 -7.85
C HIS A 279 9.44 -4.98 -6.74
N ARG A 280 8.51 -4.29 -6.08
CA ARG A 280 8.82 -3.21 -5.13
C ARG A 280 9.74 -3.65 -4.00
N GLU A 281 9.74 -4.94 -3.75
CA GLU A 281 10.29 -5.50 -2.54
C GLU A 281 11.58 -6.28 -2.68
N ASN A 282 11.97 -6.52 -3.91
CA ASN A 282 13.18 -7.25 -4.23
C ASN A 282 14.04 -6.39 -5.13
N LEU A 283 15.36 -6.53 -5.02
CA LEU A 283 16.22 -6.07 -6.10
C LEU A 283 15.90 -6.88 -7.36
N THR A 284 16.14 -6.32 -8.55
CA THR A 284 15.94 -7.05 -9.81
C THR A 284 16.64 -8.41 -9.84
N TRP A 285 17.86 -8.48 -9.29
CA TRP A 285 18.67 -9.67 -9.04
C TRP A 285 18.99 -9.75 -7.53
N PRO A 286 18.11 -10.35 -6.71
CA PRO A 286 18.16 -10.30 -5.25
C PRO A 286 19.46 -10.81 -4.61
N ASP A 287 20.07 -11.83 -5.21
CA ASP A 287 21.29 -12.48 -4.69
C ASP A 287 22.58 -11.92 -5.33
N ALA A 288 22.51 -10.72 -5.93
CA ALA A 288 23.64 -10.02 -6.53
C ALA A 288 23.93 -8.70 -5.79
N PRO A 289 25.17 -8.17 -5.87
CA PRO A 289 25.48 -6.85 -5.33
C PRO A 289 24.59 -5.74 -5.89
N LEU A 290 24.33 -4.71 -5.10
CA LEU A 290 23.45 -3.58 -5.47
C LEU A 290 23.95 -2.82 -6.71
N ASP A 291 25.26 -2.81 -6.94
CA ASP A 291 25.89 -2.17 -8.11
C ASP A 291 25.87 -3.05 -9.38
N THR A 292 25.18 -4.20 -9.34
CA THR A 292 24.96 -5.04 -10.53
C THR A 292 24.12 -4.31 -11.56
N PHE A 293 24.51 -4.38 -12.82
CA PHE A 293 23.73 -3.86 -13.95
C PHE A 293 23.93 -4.73 -15.19
N MET A 294 22.95 -4.71 -16.10
CA MET A 294 22.94 -5.59 -17.26
C MET A 294 22.55 -4.87 -18.56
N ALA A 295 23.17 -5.29 -19.65
CA ALA A 295 22.64 -5.11 -21.00
C ALA A 295 21.84 -6.37 -21.35
N ILE A 296 20.56 -6.22 -21.70
CA ILE A 296 19.67 -7.35 -22.01
C ILE A 296 19.19 -7.26 -23.46
N GLY A 297 19.43 -8.34 -24.20
CA GLY A 297 19.14 -8.50 -25.61
C GLY A 297 18.21 -9.67 -25.87
N ALA A 298 17.27 -9.50 -26.80
CA ALA A 298 16.45 -10.60 -27.28
C ALA A 298 17.32 -11.75 -27.81
N GLY A 299 16.80 -12.97 -27.78
CA GLY A 299 17.53 -14.17 -28.22
C GLY A 299 18.76 -14.49 -27.36
N GLY A 300 18.81 -14.00 -26.11
CA GLY A 300 19.84 -14.43 -25.17
C GLY A 300 21.17 -13.70 -25.25
N ASN A 301 21.19 -12.48 -25.79
CA ASN A 301 22.40 -11.69 -25.96
C ASN A 301 22.54 -10.71 -24.80
N ASN A 302 23.16 -11.16 -23.70
CA ASN A 302 23.18 -10.42 -22.44
C ASN A 302 24.61 -10.21 -21.93
N ALA A 303 24.81 -9.12 -21.20
CA ALA A 303 26.02 -8.90 -20.41
C ALA A 303 25.63 -8.42 -19.01
N ALA A 304 26.05 -9.15 -17.98
CA ALA A 304 25.98 -8.73 -16.58
C ALA A 304 27.32 -8.17 -16.12
N VAL A 305 27.28 -7.05 -15.42
CA VAL A 305 28.45 -6.35 -14.89
C VAL A 305 28.26 -6.14 -13.40
N ILE A 306 29.24 -6.58 -12.61
CA ILE A 306 29.24 -6.48 -11.15
C ILE A 306 30.57 -5.82 -10.70
N PRO A 307 30.65 -4.48 -10.69
CA PRO A 307 31.89 -3.76 -10.44
C PRO A 307 32.54 -4.09 -9.09
N SER A 308 31.75 -4.16 -8.02
CA SER A 308 32.19 -4.52 -6.66
C SER A 308 32.88 -5.88 -6.56
N LEU A 309 32.58 -6.79 -7.49
CA LEU A 309 33.22 -8.10 -7.60
C LEU A 309 34.25 -8.15 -8.73
N GLY A 310 34.53 -7.04 -9.42
CA GLY A 310 35.40 -7.01 -10.60
C GLY A 310 34.97 -8.02 -11.67
N LEU A 311 33.67 -8.25 -11.83
CA LEU A 311 33.13 -9.38 -12.58
C LEU A 311 32.30 -8.91 -13.79
N VAL A 312 32.47 -9.58 -14.94
CA VAL A 312 31.61 -9.45 -16.11
C VAL A 312 31.25 -10.84 -16.63
N LEU A 313 29.97 -11.09 -16.86
CA LEU A 313 29.44 -12.29 -17.52
C LEU A 313 28.79 -11.88 -18.84
N VAL A 314 29.33 -12.35 -19.96
CA VAL A 314 28.80 -12.06 -21.30
C VAL A 314 28.39 -13.37 -21.97
N CYS A 315 27.17 -13.41 -22.53
CA CYS A 315 26.69 -14.56 -23.28
C CYS A 315 25.84 -14.10 -24.46
N ALA A 316 26.15 -14.61 -25.66
CA ALA A 316 25.41 -14.40 -26.89
C ALA A 316 24.69 -15.69 -27.29
N GLY A 317 23.40 -15.58 -27.63
CA GLY A 317 22.58 -16.72 -28.01
C GLY A 317 22.33 -17.73 -26.88
N GLY A 318 22.37 -17.29 -25.61
CA GLY A 318 22.13 -18.16 -24.46
C GLY A 318 20.67 -18.22 -24.02
N ASP A 319 20.26 -19.28 -23.32
CA ASP A 319 18.95 -19.35 -22.69
C ASP A 319 18.97 -18.68 -21.32
N TRP A 320 18.55 -17.42 -21.26
CA TRP A 320 18.39 -16.66 -20.02
C TRP A 320 16.94 -16.69 -19.49
N ALA A 321 16.00 -17.27 -20.26
CA ALA A 321 14.56 -17.03 -20.14
C ALA A 321 14.19 -15.52 -20.15
N ASP A 322 12.93 -15.21 -19.85
CA ASP A 322 12.44 -13.83 -19.72
C ASP A 322 12.96 -13.15 -18.45
N LEU A 323 13.08 -11.82 -18.50
CA LEU A 323 13.35 -11.03 -17.31
C LEU A 323 12.18 -11.13 -16.32
N ARG A 324 12.40 -11.81 -15.21
CA ARG A 324 11.50 -11.88 -14.04
C ARG A 324 12.16 -11.18 -12.87
N ALA A 325 12.07 -9.85 -12.86
CA ALA A 325 12.73 -9.02 -11.84
C ALA A 325 12.26 -9.41 -10.43
N GLY A 326 13.20 -9.63 -9.51
CA GLY A 326 12.90 -10.01 -8.13
C GLY A 326 12.61 -11.49 -7.88
N ASP A 327 12.42 -12.32 -8.92
CA ASP A 327 12.14 -13.75 -8.78
C ASP A 327 13.45 -14.57 -8.70
N PRO A 328 13.89 -15.05 -7.53
CA PRO A 328 15.15 -15.78 -7.38
C PRO A 328 15.15 -17.14 -8.11
N ALA A 329 13.98 -17.69 -8.43
CA ALA A 329 13.84 -18.94 -9.17
C ALA A 329 13.97 -18.75 -10.70
N SER A 330 13.88 -17.52 -11.20
CA SER A 330 14.05 -17.27 -12.64
C SER A 330 15.46 -17.58 -13.13
N LYS A 331 15.58 -18.09 -14.36
CA LYS A 331 16.86 -18.53 -14.93
C LYS A 331 17.91 -17.41 -14.98
N ILE A 332 17.51 -16.19 -15.35
CA ILE A 332 18.39 -15.02 -15.33
C ILE A 332 18.91 -14.70 -13.93
N ASN A 333 18.06 -14.76 -12.90
CA ASN A 333 18.47 -14.48 -11.52
C ASN A 333 19.37 -15.60 -10.97
N GLN A 334 19.10 -16.86 -11.32
CA GLN A 334 19.99 -17.97 -11.01
C GLN A 334 21.38 -17.80 -11.63
N ALA A 335 21.47 -17.38 -12.90
CA ALA A 335 22.75 -17.16 -13.57
C ALA A 335 23.57 -16.03 -12.92
N VAL A 336 22.92 -14.90 -12.59
CA VAL A 336 23.59 -13.79 -11.90
C VAL A 336 23.99 -14.18 -10.47
N ARG A 337 23.13 -14.91 -9.74
CA ARG A 337 23.44 -15.47 -8.42
C ARG A 337 24.67 -16.39 -8.47
N LEU A 338 24.70 -17.32 -9.42
CA LEU A 338 25.83 -18.24 -9.59
C LEU A 338 27.11 -17.47 -9.89
N ALA A 339 27.05 -16.43 -10.73
CA ALA A 339 28.21 -15.58 -11.04
C ALA A 339 28.74 -14.85 -9.80
N ALA A 340 27.85 -14.23 -9.01
CA ALA A 340 28.23 -13.56 -7.78
C ALA A 340 28.78 -14.55 -6.72
N ALA A 341 28.09 -15.67 -6.52
CA ALA A 341 28.51 -16.72 -5.59
C ALA A 341 29.85 -17.36 -6.00
N ALA A 342 30.11 -17.53 -7.31
CA ALA A 342 31.39 -18.01 -7.81
C ALA A 342 32.55 -17.07 -7.44
N ALA A 343 32.30 -15.77 -7.27
CA ALA A 343 33.26 -14.79 -6.79
C ALA A 343 33.30 -14.66 -5.25
N GLY A 344 32.62 -15.55 -4.52
CA GLY A 344 32.58 -15.56 -3.05
C GLY A 344 31.61 -14.56 -2.42
N TYR A 345 30.73 -13.94 -3.22
CA TYR A 345 29.70 -13.04 -2.68
C TYR A 345 28.67 -13.82 -1.86
N GLN A 346 28.34 -13.25 -0.71
CA GLN A 346 27.20 -13.63 0.12
C GLN A 346 26.32 -12.38 0.24
N PRO A 347 25.02 -12.44 -0.10
CA PRO A 347 24.15 -11.28 0.03
C PRO A 347 24.18 -10.72 1.46
N GLU A 348 24.51 -9.44 1.61
CA GLU A 348 24.43 -8.77 2.91
C GLU A 348 22.98 -8.77 3.40
N ALA A 349 22.77 -9.10 4.68
CA ALA A 349 21.47 -8.95 5.31
C ALA A 349 21.14 -7.45 5.38
N HIS A 350 20.17 -7.02 4.58
CA HIS A 350 19.68 -5.65 4.55
C HIS A 350 18.17 -5.64 4.73
N ALA A 351 17.66 -4.58 5.36
CA ALA A 351 16.24 -4.32 5.39
C ALA A 351 15.94 -3.35 4.26
N MET A 352 15.02 -3.72 3.39
CA MET A 352 14.54 -2.80 2.38
C MET A 352 13.35 -2.02 2.95
N VAL A 353 13.47 -0.69 2.93
CA VAL A 353 12.43 0.23 3.40
C VAL A 353 11.61 0.71 2.21
N THR A 354 10.30 0.50 2.24
CA THR A 354 9.36 1.00 1.23
C THR A 354 8.14 1.67 1.88
N GLY A 355 7.25 2.23 1.05
CA GLY A 355 6.16 3.11 1.48
C GLY A 355 6.44 4.57 1.12
N SER A 356 5.51 5.46 1.45
CA SER A 356 5.63 6.89 1.14
C SER A 356 6.59 7.63 2.09
N LEU A 357 6.96 6.99 3.21
CA LEU A 357 7.77 7.57 4.29
C LEU A 357 7.17 8.89 4.80
N LYS A 358 5.86 8.95 5.00
CA LYS A 358 5.15 10.10 5.56
C LYS A 358 4.41 9.67 6.83
N LYS A 359 4.28 10.61 7.78
CA LYS A 359 3.51 10.39 9.02
C LYS A 359 2.10 9.87 8.68
N TRP A 360 1.62 8.89 9.45
CA TRP A 360 0.36 8.14 9.29
C TRP A 360 0.23 7.24 8.07
N GLN A 361 1.22 7.21 7.17
CA GLN A 361 1.21 6.33 6.00
C GLN A 361 2.13 5.14 6.23
N PRO A 362 1.79 3.94 5.72
CA PRO A 362 2.57 2.74 5.97
C PRO A 362 4.02 2.85 5.51
N VAL A 363 4.93 2.38 6.38
CA VAL A 363 6.32 2.08 6.09
C VAL A 363 6.51 0.57 6.21
N THR A 364 6.94 -0.08 5.13
CA THR A 364 7.18 -1.53 5.12
C THR A 364 8.67 -1.79 5.17
N LEU A 365 9.10 -2.61 6.13
CA LEU A 365 10.42 -3.22 6.13
C LEU A 365 10.31 -4.65 5.61
N SER A 366 11.03 -4.96 4.54
CA SER A 366 11.18 -6.31 4.03
C SER A 366 12.59 -6.82 4.27
N PHE A 367 12.70 -8.09 4.64
CA PHE A 367 13.95 -8.78 4.94
C PHE A 367 14.02 -10.10 4.16
N LEU A 368 15.22 -10.50 3.76
CA LEU A 368 15.47 -11.81 3.16
C LEU A 368 15.91 -12.81 4.24
N GLY A 369 15.03 -13.75 4.57
CA GLY A 369 15.25 -14.86 5.49
C GLY A 369 15.54 -16.19 4.78
N PRO A 370 15.36 -17.32 5.50
CA PRO A 370 15.38 -18.65 4.92
C PRO A 370 14.30 -18.81 3.83
N GLU A 371 14.60 -19.62 2.83
CA GLU A 371 13.61 -20.05 1.83
C GLU A 371 12.62 -21.00 2.50
N LEU A 372 11.34 -20.61 2.51
CA LEU A 372 10.26 -21.34 3.15
C LEU A 372 9.04 -21.37 2.21
N SER A 373 8.08 -22.23 2.53
CA SER A 373 6.78 -22.23 1.86
C SER A 373 5.66 -22.36 2.86
N GLU A 374 4.47 -21.95 2.45
CA GLU A 374 3.26 -22.03 3.26
C GLU A 374 3.02 -23.44 3.77
N THR A 375 3.38 -24.48 3.00
CA THR A 375 3.23 -25.90 3.35
C THR A 375 4.53 -26.57 3.87
N GLY A 376 5.64 -25.83 3.92
CA GLY A 376 6.97 -26.36 4.20
C GLY A 376 7.24 -26.71 5.67
N THR A 377 8.32 -27.43 5.91
CA THR A 377 8.85 -27.71 7.27
C THR A 377 10.28 -27.19 7.33
N PRO A 378 10.65 -26.31 8.27
CA PRO A 378 9.84 -25.76 9.38
C PRO A 378 8.65 -24.89 8.92
N ASN A 379 7.61 -24.77 9.76
CA ASN A 379 6.42 -23.99 9.44
C ASN A 379 6.71 -22.49 9.62
N PRO A 380 6.62 -21.64 8.57
CA PRO A 380 6.87 -20.21 8.69
C PRO A 380 5.96 -19.51 9.70
N PHE A 381 4.75 -20.00 9.93
CA PHE A 381 3.77 -19.32 10.78
C PHE A 381 3.86 -19.70 12.25
N THR A 382 4.30 -20.91 12.59
CA THR A 382 4.42 -21.36 13.99
C THR A 382 5.84 -21.34 14.50
N ASP A 383 6.81 -21.64 13.64
CA ASP A 383 8.17 -21.98 14.07
C ASP A 383 9.17 -20.83 13.91
N PHE A 384 8.68 -19.66 13.49
CA PHE A 384 9.46 -18.44 13.38
C PHE A 384 8.72 -17.27 14.05
N ARG A 385 9.49 -16.33 14.57
CA ARG A 385 8.97 -15.08 15.12
C ARG A 385 9.84 -13.91 14.66
N LEU A 386 9.26 -13.03 13.86
CA LEU A 386 9.79 -11.71 13.57
C LEU A 386 9.13 -10.67 14.48
N GLU A 387 9.95 -9.86 15.13
CA GLU A 387 9.55 -8.62 15.79
C GLU A 387 10.49 -7.51 15.34
N VAL A 388 9.95 -6.35 15.02
CA VAL A 388 10.76 -5.17 14.68
C VAL A 388 10.46 -4.06 15.67
N THR A 389 11.50 -3.63 16.38
CA THR A 389 11.42 -2.46 17.23
C THR A 389 11.68 -1.22 16.40
N PHE A 390 10.72 -0.31 16.30
CA PHE A 390 10.87 1.04 15.75
C PHE A 390 11.02 2.04 16.89
N GLN A 391 11.97 2.97 16.77
CA GLN A 391 12.26 3.92 17.83
C GLN A 391 12.63 5.31 17.30
N GLN A 392 12.06 6.33 17.94
CA GLN A 392 12.42 7.73 17.79
C GLN A 392 12.37 8.42 19.17
N GLY A 393 13.54 8.78 19.72
CA GLY A 393 13.63 9.27 21.10
C GLY A 393 13.07 8.24 22.09
N ASP A 394 12.10 8.66 22.90
CA ASP A 394 11.41 7.81 23.87
C ASP A 394 10.23 7.03 23.27
N ARG A 395 9.78 7.37 22.04
CA ARG A 395 8.71 6.63 21.35
C ARG A 395 9.27 5.30 20.85
N LYS A 396 8.57 4.21 21.17
CA LYS A 396 8.98 2.85 20.82
C LYS A 396 7.77 2.00 20.48
N PHE A 397 7.83 1.35 19.32
CA PHE A 397 6.84 0.39 18.85
C PHE A 397 7.51 -0.96 18.64
N VAL A 398 6.90 -2.04 19.13
CA VAL A 398 7.34 -3.40 18.83
C VAL A 398 6.30 -4.00 17.90
N VAL A 399 6.61 -4.01 16.61
CA VAL A 399 5.69 -4.44 15.56
C VAL A 399 5.95 -5.92 15.25
N PRO A 400 4.93 -6.78 15.33
CA PRO A 400 5.06 -8.16 14.89
C PRO A 400 5.24 -8.21 13.37
N GLY A 401 6.17 -9.03 12.90
CA GLY A 401 6.35 -9.31 11.47
C GLY A 401 5.79 -10.67 11.05
N PHE A 402 5.70 -10.88 9.75
CA PHE A 402 5.07 -12.05 9.14
C PHE A 402 5.86 -12.56 7.92
N PHE A 403 5.63 -13.83 7.56
CA PHE A 403 6.16 -14.42 6.33
C PHE A 403 5.38 -13.93 5.11
N ALA A 404 6.09 -13.46 4.10
CA ALA A 404 5.54 -12.77 2.93
C ALA A 404 5.92 -13.45 1.60
N ALA A 405 6.25 -14.75 1.62
CA ALA A 405 6.61 -15.54 0.45
C ALA A 405 7.70 -14.84 -0.41
N ASP A 406 7.39 -14.47 -1.64
CA ASP A 406 8.32 -13.79 -2.55
C ASP A 406 8.35 -12.25 -2.37
N GLY A 407 7.56 -11.68 -1.46
CA GLY A 407 7.46 -10.23 -1.29
C GLY A 407 6.62 -9.54 -2.37
N ASN A 408 5.87 -10.27 -3.20
CA ASN A 408 4.93 -9.72 -4.17
C ASN A 408 3.74 -10.67 -4.39
N ALA A 409 3.36 -11.42 -3.36
CA ALA A 409 2.46 -12.56 -3.48
C ALA A 409 1.07 -12.18 -4.00
N ALA A 410 0.60 -10.95 -3.79
CA ALA A 410 -0.66 -10.48 -4.38
C ALA A 410 -0.66 -10.52 -5.92
N GLU A 411 0.50 -10.30 -6.56
CA GLU A 411 0.68 -10.29 -8.01
C GLU A 411 1.16 -11.64 -8.56
N THR A 412 1.96 -12.37 -7.79
CA THR A 412 2.63 -13.59 -8.27
C THR A 412 1.92 -14.87 -7.83
N SER A 413 1.07 -14.79 -6.80
CA SER A 413 0.50 -15.94 -6.09
C SER A 413 1.56 -16.88 -5.53
N ALA A 414 2.74 -16.36 -5.20
CA ALA A 414 3.80 -17.15 -4.64
C ALA A 414 3.39 -17.67 -3.26
N THR A 415 3.49 -18.98 -3.07
CA THR A 415 3.29 -19.68 -1.79
C THR A 415 4.62 -20.00 -1.10
N ALA A 416 5.73 -19.55 -1.68
CA ALA A 416 7.08 -19.79 -1.21
C ALA A 416 7.98 -18.59 -1.49
N GLY A 417 9.04 -18.48 -0.71
CA GLY A 417 10.07 -17.47 -0.90
C GLY A 417 10.85 -17.20 0.38
N ARG A 418 11.54 -16.07 0.38
CA ARG A 418 12.46 -15.66 1.47
C ARG A 418 12.02 -14.40 2.17
N CYS A 419 10.93 -13.77 1.74
CA CYS A 419 10.55 -12.45 2.22
C CYS A 419 9.84 -12.54 3.58
N TRP A 420 10.28 -11.69 4.49
CA TRP A 420 9.66 -11.43 5.78
C TRP A 420 9.39 -9.94 5.91
N ARG A 421 8.24 -9.56 6.46
CA ARG A 421 7.83 -8.15 6.54
C ARG A 421 7.44 -7.72 7.94
N ALA A 422 7.61 -6.42 8.20
CA ALA A 422 6.89 -5.69 9.24
C ALA A 422 6.36 -4.39 8.66
N ARG A 423 5.07 -4.08 8.90
CA ARG A 423 4.41 -2.84 8.45
C ARG A 423 4.24 -1.90 9.63
N PHE A 424 4.79 -0.69 9.50
CA PHE A 424 4.83 0.31 10.55
C PHE A 424 4.05 1.57 10.17
N MET A 425 3.19 2.06 11.05
CA MET A 425 2.55 3.37 10.93
C MET A 425 3.30 4.40 11.79
N PRO A 426 4.18 5.24 11.22
CA PRO A 426 4.86 6.27 11.97
C PRO A 426 3.90 7.36 12.42
N ASP A 427 3.88 7.62 13.73
CA ASP A 427 3.05 8.63 14.38
C ASP A 427 3.78 9.98 14.56
N GLU A 428 4.95 10.14 13.92
CA GLU A 428 5.77 11.33 14.01
C GLU A 428 6.74 11.48 12.82
N ALA A 429 7.04 12.73 12.46
CA ALA A 429 8.03 13.04 11.45
C ALA A 429 9.46 13.02 12.02
N GLY A 430 10.45 12.77 11.16
CA GLY A 430 11.86 12.77 11.52
C GLY A 430 12.52 11.41 11.34
N GLN A 431 13.72 11.27 11.91
CA GLN A 431 14.52 10.05 11.76
C GLN A 431 14.03 8.97 12.74
N TRP A 432 13.65 7.83 12.19
CA TRP A 432 13.32 6.62 12.91
C TRP A 432 14.45 5.61 12.78
N THR A 433 14.72 4.88 13.86
CA THR A 433 15.61 3.71 13.85
C THR A 433 14.79 2.44 13.98
N PHE A 434 15.31 1.35 13.44
CA PHE A 434 14.71 0.03 13.64
C PHE A 434 15.74 -1.00 14.08
N ARG A 435 15.28 -2.04 14.77
CA ARG A 435 16.03 -3.27 15.05
C ARG A 435 15.14 -4.49 14.92
N ALA A 436 15.51 -5.41 14.04
CA ALA A 436 14.83 -6.68 13.84
C ALA A 436 15.30 -7.72 14.87
N ARG A 437 14.36 -8.55 15.33
CA ARG A 437 14.61 -9.77 16.08
C ARG A 437 13.91 -10.89 15.35
N PHE A 438 14.67 -11.86 14.85
CA PHE A 438 14.17 -12.95 14.03
C PHE A 438 14.65 -14.28 14.59
N ARG A 439 13.71 -15.07 15.09
CA ARG A 439 14.02 -16.29 15.84
C ARG A 439 13.29 -17.48 15.31
N GLN A 440 13.91 -18.64 15.49
CA GLN A 440 13.37 -19.95 15.09
C GLN A 440 13.28 -20.89 16.30
N GLY A 441 12.18 -21.64 16.38
CA GLY A 441 11.93 -22.66 17.38
C GLY A 441 10.49 -23.16 17.31
N GLU A 442 10.23 -24.40 17.73
CA GLU A 442 8.89 -25.00 17.67
C GLU A 442 7.83 -24.13 18.38
N GLY A 443 6.77 -23.74 17.67
CA GLY A 443 5.66 -22.96 18.23
C GLY A 443 6.03 -21.57 18.78
N ILE A 444 7.21 -21.05 18.43
CA ILE A 444 7.73 -19.78 18.96
C ILE A 444 6.87 -18.56 18.62
N ALA A 445 6.10 -18.60 17.53
CA ALA A 445 5.34 -17.46 17.02
C ALA A 445 4.40 -16.83 18.08
N VAL A 446 3.86 -17.65 18.98
CA VAL A 446 2.93 -17.23 20.05
C VAL A 446 3.54 -17.26 21.46
N SER A 447 4.85 -17.52 21.56
CA SER A 447 5.57 -17.48 22.83
C SER A 447 5.64 -16.05 23.35
N GLN A 448 5.40 -15.88 24.66
CA GLN A 448 5.56 -14.61 25.36
C GLN A 448 6.98 -14.41 25.90
N ASP A 449 7.82 -15.46 25.88
CA ASP A 449 9.22 -15.32 26.24
C ASP A 449 9.96 -14.64 25.08
N PRO A 450 10.47 -13.41 25.25
CA PRO A 450 11.22 -12.73 24.20
C PRO A 450 12.44 -13.54 23.75
N THR A 451 13.06 -14.29 24.65
CA THR A 451 14.30 -15.06 24.41
C THR A 451 14.10 -16.47 23.89
N ALA A 452 12.85 -16.94 23.74
CA ALA A 452 12.57 -18.26 23.16
C ALA A 452 13.24 -18.44 21.78
N GLY A 453 13.64 -19.68 21.49
CA GLY A 453 14.31 -20.11 20.27
C GLY A 453 15.65 -19.43 19.99
N GLU A 454 16.23 -19.76 18.83
CA GLU A 454 17.55 -19.32 18.42
C GLU A 454 17.48 -18.16 17.41
N PRO A 455 18.38 -17.16 17.50
CA PRO A 455 18.57 -16.15 16.46
C PRO A 455 18.89 -16.78 15.10
N VAL A 456 18.29 -16.27 14.02
CA VAL A 456 18.53 -16.77 12.64
C VAL A 456 18.54 -15.63 11.61
N ALA A 457 19.21 -15.85 10.49
CA ALA A 457 19.29 -14.95 9.34
C ALA A 457 19.64 -13.49 9.71
N PHE A 458 18.66 -12.58 9.68
CA PHE A 458 18.82 -11.15 9.91
C PHE A 458 18.52 -10.71 11.36
N ASP A 459 18.55 -11.62 12.34
CA ASP A 459 18.42 -11.26 13.75
C ASP A 459 19.44 -10.19 14.16
N GLY A 460 18.96 -9.14 14.82
CA GLY A 460 19.76 -8.01 15.26
C GLY A 460 20.05 -6.97 14.19
N LEU A 461 19.65 -7.19 12.94
CA LEU A 461 19.79 -6.19 11.88
C LEU A 461 19.11 -4.88 12.27
N SER A 462 19.81 -3.77 12.08
CA SER A 462 19.33 -2.44 12.44
C SER A 462 19.63 -1.43 11.34
N GLY A 463 18.87 -0.34 11.35
CA GLY A 463 19.03 0.73 10.38
C GLY A 463 18.17 1.93 10.75
N SER A 464 18.05 2.88 9.81
CA SER A 464 17.24 4.08 10.00
C SER A 464 16.59 4.51 8.69
N PHE A 465 15.46 5.20 8.81
CA PHE A 465 14.80 5.89 7.70
C PHE A 465 14.24 7.23 8.20
N THR A 466 13.93 8.15 7.30
CA THR A 466 13.37 9.46 7.65
C THR A 466 11.93 9.54 7.18
N VAL A 467 11.04 9.93 8.10
CA VAL A 467 9.63 10.15 7.85
C VAL A 467 9.37 11.64 7.64
N ALA A 468 8.74 11.99 6.54
CA ALA A 468 8.29 13.35 6.27
C ALA A 468 7.02 13.70 7.07
N PRO A 469 6.72 15.00 7.26
CA PRO A 469 5.47 15.44 7.88
C PRO A 469 4.21 14.90 7.18
N VAL A 470 3.08 15.01 7.88
CA VAL A 470 1.76 14.61 7.36
C VAL A 470 1.49 15.27 6.00
N GLU A 471 0.97 14.50 5.06
CA GLU A 471 0.50 15.00 3.78
C GLU A 471 -0.92 15.52 3.91
N LYS A 472 -1.07 16.83 4.14
CA LYS A 472 -2.39 17.46 4.34
C LYS A 472 -3.36 17.30 3.17
N ALA A 473 -2.85 17.05 1.97
CA ALA A 473 -3.64 16.82 0.77
C ALA A 473 -3.92 15.33 0.49
N ALA A 474 -3.49 14.42 1.37
CA ALA A 474 -3.73 12.99 1.19
C ALA A 474 -5.24 12.70 1.28
N ALA A 475 -5.68 11.74 0.48
CA ALA A 475 -7.06 11.27 0.51
C ALA A 475 -7.34 10.45 1.79
N GLY A 476 -8.61 10.38 2.18
CA GLY A 476 -9.09 9.52 3.25
C GLY A 476 -8.46 9.82 4.62
N PHE A 477 -8.00 8.78 5.30
CA PHE A 477 -7.55 8.88 6.70
C PHE A 477 -6.13 9.40 6.88
N TYR A 478 -5.26 9.32 5.87
CA TYR A 478 -3.85 9.69 6.03
C TYR A 478 -3.62 11.18 6.37
N ALA A 479 -4.55 12.07 5.99
CA ALA A 479 -4.51 13.47 6.38
C ALA A 479 -5.07 13.73 7.80
N LYS A 480 -5.83 12.77 8.35
CA LYS A 480 -6.47 12.85 9.68
C LYS A 480 -5.71 12.07 10.76
N GLY A 481 -4.89 11.11 10.37
CA GLY A 481 -4.15 10.24 11.27
C GLY A 481 -5.00 9.13 11.87
N GLN A 482 -4.43 8.46 12.88
CA GLN A 482 -5.09 7.34 13.54
C GLN A 482 -6.41 7.75 14.22
N LEU A 483 -7.41 6.87 14.22
CA LEU A 483 -8.63 7.04 15.02
C LEU A 483 -8.42 6.47 16.43
N GLU A 484 -8.34 7.34 17.43
CA GLU A 484 -7.99 6.99 18.82
C GLU A 484 -9.20 7.01 19.77
N TYR A 485 -9.18 6.10 20.74
CA TYR A 485 -10.04 6.19 21.91
C TYR A 485 -9.40 7.11 22.95
N VAL A 486 -10.10 8.21 23.27
CA VAL A 486 -9.58 9.30 24.12
C VAL A 486 -10.14 9.28 25.55
N GLY A 487 -10.67 8.13 25.99
CA GLY A 487 -11.33 8.03 27.30
C GLY A 487 -12.73 8.64 27.34
N ASP A 488 -13.37 8.82 26.18
CA ASP A 488 -14.70 9.42 26.04
C ASP A 488 -15.59 8.56 25.11
N ARG A 489 -16.89 8.87 25.05
CA ARG A 489 -17.91 8.13 24.27
C ARG A 489 -17.85 8.36 22.75
N TYR A 490 -16.86 9.11 22.27
CA TYR A 490 -16.61 9.40 20.86
C TYR A 490 -15.13 9.20 20.57
N LEU A 491 -14.83 8.55 19.45
CA LEU A 491 -13.46 8.45 18.94
C LEU A 491 -13.03 9.77 18.29
N ARG A 492 -11.72 9.97 18.16
CA ARG A 492 -11.15 11.20 17.60
C ARG A 492 -9.95 10.91 16.72
N PHE A 493 -9.76 11.69 15.66
CA PHE A 493 -8.57 11.62 14.83
C PHE A 493 -7.36 12.27 15.52
N ALA A 494 -6.24 11.55 15.60
CA ALA A 494 -5.05 11.97 16.33
C ALA A 494 -4.35 13.21 15.74
N GLU A 495 -4.39 13.41 14.41
CA GLU A 495 -3.75 14.58 13.78
C GLU A 495 -4.63 15.83 13.84
N THR A 496 -5.94 15.70 13.56
CA THR A 496 -6.85 16.85 13.40
C THR A 496 -7.63 17.17 14.67
N GLY A 497 -7.74 16.23 15.61
CA GLY A 497 -8.63 16.34 16.75
C GLY A 497 -10.11 16.27 16.40
N GLU A 498 -10.45 15.93 15.15
CA GLU A 498 -11.84 15.83 14.69
C GLU A 498 -12.54 14.62 15.36
N PRO A 499 -13.68 14.80 16.04
CA PRO A 499 -14.44 13.68 16.58
C PRO A 499 -15.07 12.86 15.45
N TRP A 500 -15.40 11.61 15.69
CA TRP A 500 -15.89 10.69 14.67
C TRP A 500 -17.26 10.11 15.00
N LEU A 501 -18.08 9.91 13.96
CA LEU A 501 -19.34 9.18 14.00
C LEU A 501 -19.38 8.17 12.85
N LYS A 502 -19.80 6.94 13.15
CA LYS A 502 -19.89 5.82 12.22
C LYS A 502 -21.15 5.86 11.35
N GLY A 503 -21.00 5.54 10.07
CA GLY A 503 -22.08 5.26 9.13
C GLY A 503 -21.58 4.35 8.03
N GLY A 504 -22.00 3.08 8.02
CA GLY A 504 -21.39 2.08 7.16
C GLY A 504 -22.29 0.92 6.76
N ALA A 505 -21.70 0.00 6.01
CA ALA A 505 -22.33 -1.26 5.64
C ALA A 505 -21.96 -2.35 6.65
N ASP A 506 -22.97 -3.11 7.09
CA ASP A 506 -22.77 -4.37 7.82
C ASP A 506 -22.73 -5.55 6.82
N SER A 507 -23.67 -5.54 5.88
CA SER A 507 -23.75 -6.56 4.82
C SER A 507 -22.95 -6.21 3.54
N PRO A 508 -22.31 -7.19 2.88
CA PRO A 508 -22.25 -8.58 3.30
C PRO A 508 -21.17 -8.82 4.37
N GLU A 509 -21.48 -9.56 5.44
CA GLU A 509 -20.49 -9.91 6.45
C GLU A 509 -19.30 -10.70 5.87
N ASN A 510 -19.54 -11.54 4.85
CA ASN A 510 -18.56 -12.33 4.14
C ASN A 510 -17.95 -11.57 2.95
N PHE A 511 -17.82 -10.23 3.05
CA PHE A 511 -17.27 -9.34 2.02
C PHE A 511 -15.96 -9.83 1.36
N LEU A 512 -15.15 -10.57 2.12
CA LEU A 512 -13.87 -11.11 1.66
C LEU A 512 -13.98 -12.43 0.86
N ALA A 513 -15.16 -13.02 0.68
CA ALA A 513 -15.41 -14.23 -0.11
C ALA A 513 -15.43 -13.95 -1.63
N TYR A 514 -14.45 -13.20 -2.12
CA TYR A 514 -14.45 -12.59 -3.44
C TYR A 514 -13.64 -13.40 -4.48
N ALA A 515 -14.19 -13.52 -5.69
CA ALA A 515 -13.71 -14.39 -6.76
C ALA A 515 -12.29 -14.12 -7.29
N ASP A 516 -11.78 -12.91 -7.14
CA ASP A 516 -10.47 -12.54 -7.67
C ASP A 516 -9.33 -12.70 -6.64
N PHE A 517 -9.64 -13.06 -5.40
CA PHE A 517 -8.64 -13.46 -4.42
C PHE A 517 -8.12 -14.87 -4.68
N ASP A 518 -6.83 -15.09 -4.45
CA ASP A 518 -6.21 -16.40 -4.57
C ASP A 518 -6.70 -17.36 -3.47
N ASP A 519 -6.82 -18.65 -3.81
CA ASP A 519 -7.26 -19.76 -2.95
C ASP A 519 -8.46 -19.46 -2.04
N THR A 520 -9.40 -18.64 -2.51
CA THR A 520 -10.70 -18.37 -1.90
C THR A 520 -11.76 -19.23 -2.58
N THR A 521 -12.71 -19.79 -1.82
CA THR A 521 -13.92 -20.42 -2.38
C THR A 521 -14.96 -19.32 -2.55
N PRO A 522 -15.11 -18.70 -3.73
CA PRO A 522 -15.76 -17.42 -3.79
C PRO A 522 -17.26 -17.54 -3.90
N THR A 523 -17.95 -16.67 -3.18
CA THR A 523 -19.40 -16.49 -3.29
C THR A 523 -19.76 -15.11 -3.85
N HIS A 524 -18.78 -14.21 -3.98
CA HIS A 524 -18.96 -12.85 -4.48
C HIS A 524 -18.19 -12.49 -5.75
N GLN A 525 -18.80 -11.63 -6.58
CA GLN A 525 -18.18 -11.04 -7.77
C GLN A 525 -18.26 -9.50 -7.82
N TYR A 526 -19.22 -8.90 -7.11
CA TYR A 526 -19.54 -7.46 -7.12
C TYR A 526 -19.66 -6.86 -8.52
N ALA A 527 -20.06 -7.65 -9.51
CA ALA A 527 -20.12 -7.25 -10.92
C ALA A 527 -20.90 -5.94 -11.19
N PRO A 528 -21.99 -5.62 -10.47
CA PRO A 528 -22.69 -4.34 -10.60
C PRO A 528 -21.83 -3.10 -10.32
N HIS A 529 -20.70 -3.26 -9.63
CA HIS A 529 -19.76 -2.20 -9.28
C HIS A 529 -18.54 -2.11 -10.19
N ALA A 530 -18.48 -2.89 -11.28
CA ALA A 530 -17.36 -2.82 -12.24
C ALA A 530 -17.18 -1.41 -12.85
N ALA A 531 -18.28 -0.67 -13.03
CA ALA A 531 -18.26 0.69 -13.57
C ALA A 531 -17.83 1.76 -12.55
N ASP A 532 -17.79 1.41 -11.26
CA ASP A 532 -17.35 2.29 -10.18
C ASP A 532 -15.83 2.23 -9.97
N TRP A 533 -15.10 1.33 -10.66
CA TRP A 533 -13.64 1.30 -10.67
C TRP A 533 -13.07 2.36 -11.63
N HIS A 534 -12.08 3.12 -11.16
CA HIS A 534 -11.51 4.25 -11.89
C HIS A 534 -10.03 3.99 -12.25
N PHE A 535 -9.53 4.64 -13.31
CA PHE A 535 -8.11 4.55 -13.66
C PHE A 535 -7.23 5.08 -12.52
N GLY A 536 -6.28 4.26 -12.08
CA GLY A 536 -5.39 4.58 -10.95
C GLY A 536 -5.77 3.87 -9.65
N ASP A 537 -6.99 3.31 -9.57
CA ASP A 537 -7.38 2.42 -8.48
C ASP A 537 -6.56 1.13 -8.50
N PRO A 538 -6.33 0.49 -7.34
CA PRO A 538 -5.54 -0.72 -7.26
C PRO A 538 -6.22 -1.87 -8.02
N THR A 539 -5.36 -2.71 -8.58
CA THR A 539 -5.67 -4.02 -9.14
C THR A 539 -4.48 -4.92 -8.90
N TRP A 540 -4.68 -6.23 -8.99
CA TRP A 540 -3.59 -7.21 -9.01
C TRP A 540 -3.71 -8.16 -10.20
N LYS A 541 -2.68 -8.96 -10.48
CA LYS A 541 -2.67 -10.02 -11.50
C LYS A 541 -3.25 -9.56 -12.84
N ASP A 542 -2.71 -8.45 -13.33
CA ASP A 542 -3.10 -7.81 -14.60
C ASP A 542 -4.59 -7.44 -14.70
N GLY A 543 -5.16 -6.90 -13.62
CA GLY A 543 -6.46 -6.22 -13.65
C GLY A 543 -7.58 -6.90 -12.86
N ARG A 544 -7.26 -7.92 -12.05
CA ARG A 544 -8.16 -8.48 -11.02
C ARG A 544 -8.41 -7.48 -9.90
N GLY A 545 -9.52 -7.66 -9.20
CA GLY A 545 -9.87 -6.83 -8.04
C GLY A 545 -10.77 -5.64 -8.34
N LYS A 546 -11.07 -5.37 -9.61
CA LYS A 546 -11.77 -4.13 -9.99
C LYS A 546 -13.14 -3.99 -9.34
N ASN A 547 -13.89 -5.08 -9.22
CA ASN A 547 -15.27 -5.01 -8.77
C ASN A 547 -15.39 -4.75 -7.27
N ILE A 548 -14.57 -5.40 -6.44
CA ILE A 548 -14.57 -5.15 -4.99
C ILE A 548 -14.06 -3.73 -4.68
N ILE A 549 -13.07 -3.25 -5.43
CA ILE A 549 -12.57 -1.88 -5.33
C ILE A 549 -13.64 -0.87 -5.79
N GLY A 550 -14.34 -1.16 -6.89
CA GLY A 550 -15.47 -0.37 -7.35
C GLY A 550 -16.63 -0.32 -6.34
N ALA A 551 -16.91 -1.43 -5.64
CA ALA A 551 -17.95 -1.46 -4.62
C ALA A 551 -17.64 -0.47 -3.48
N LEU A 552 -16.38 -0.44 -3.03
CA LEU A 552 -15.91 0.52 -2.03
C LEU A 552 -15.95 1.97 -2.55
N ASN A 553 -15.58 2.22 -3.82
CA ASN A 553 -15.73 3.54 -4.44
C ASN A 553 -17.18 4.02 -4.43
N TYR A 554 -18.12 3.14 -4.77
CA TYR A 554 -19.54 3.45 -4.72
C TYR A 554 -19.96 3.82 -3.28
N LEU A 555 -19.60 3.01 -2.29
CA LEU A 555 -19.97 3.24 -0.90
C LEU A 555 -19.40 4.56 -0.36
N ALA A 556 -18.12 4.85 -0.65
CA ALA A 556 -17.47 6.11 -0.32
C ALA A 556 -18.13 7.30 -1.05
N SER A 557 -18.58 7.13 -2.31
CA SER A 557 -19.31 8.18 -3.04
C SER A 557 -20.65 8.54 -2.38
N LYS A 558 -21.26 7.60 -1.64
CA LYS A 558 -22.45 7.82 -0.82
C LYS A 558 -22.11 8.34 0.59
N ARG A 559 -20.84 8.67 0.85
CA ARG A 559 -20.32 9.28 2.08
C ARG A 559 -20.43 8.40 3.32
N MET A 560 -20.46 7.09 3.12
CA MET A 560 -20.26 6.13 4.21
C MET A 560 -18.78 6.06 4.57
N ASN A 561 -18.48 5.69 5.81
CA ASN A 561 -17.15 5.75 6.40
C ASN A 561 -16.77 4.49 7.18
N SER A 562 -17.49 3.38 7.02
CA SER A 562 -17.22 2.10 7.68
C SER A 562 -17.71 0.91 6.85
N VAL A 563 -16.98 -0.20 6.94
CA VAL A 563 -17.36 -1.50 6.38
C VAL A 563 -17.05 -2.58 7.40
N TYR A 564 -18.08 -3.31 7.80
CA TYR A 564 -18.01 -4.55 8.57
C TYR A 564 -17.61 -5.70 7.66
N PHE A 565 -16.76 -6.59 8.16
CA PHE A 565 -16.50 -7.87 7.49
C PHE A 565 -15.90 -8.89 8.46
N LEU A 566 -16.26 -10.15 8.24
CA LEU A 566 -15.66 -11.30 8.89
C LEU A 566 -14.31 -11.62 8.25
N THR A 567 -13.37 -12.04 9.11
CA THR A 567 -12.08 -12.61 8.69
C THR A 567 -12.04 -14.12 8.79
N MET A 568 -13.05 -14.73 9.43
CA MET A 568 -13.22 -16.18 9.56
C MET A 568 -14.70 -16.53 9.75
N ASN A 569 -15.26 -17.34 8.85
CA ASN A 569 -16.65 -17.85 8.92
C ASN A 569 -16.76 -19.36 8.58
N VAL A 570 -15.68 -20.14 8.76
CA VAL A 570 -15.54 -21.55 8.33
C VAL A 570 -16.74 -22.46 8.65
N LYS A 571 -17.47 -22.19 9.75
CA LYS A 571 -18.60 -23.03 10.18
C LYS A 571 -19.95 -22.33 10.20
N GLY A 572 -20.05 -21.00 10.09
CA GLY A 572 -21.33 -20.33 10.12
C GLY A 572 -21.90 -20.08 8.75
N ASP A 573 -22.42 -18.89 8.51
CA ASP A 573 -23.46 -18.73 7.50
C ASP A 573 -22.89 -18.75 6.07
N GLY A 574 -21.76 -18.09 5.84
CA GLY A 574 -21.10 -18.05 4.52
C GLY A 574 -20.22 -19.27 4.20
N LYS A 575 -19.44 -19.78 5.17
CA LYS A 575 -18.48 -20.90 4.99
C LYS A 575 -17.49 -20.70 3.83
N ASP A 576 -16.99 -19.48 3.68
CA ASP A 576 -16.27 -19.04 2.49
C ASP A 576 -15.14 -18.03 2.75
N VAL A 577 -14.96 -17.59 4.00
CA VAL A 577 -13.91 -16.66 4.44
C VAL A 577 -13.04 -17.28 5.54
N TRP A 578 -11.73 -17.31 5.28
CA TRP A 578 -10.69 -17.61 6.25
C TRP A 578 -9.32 -17.14 5.74
N PRO A 579 -8.34 -16.87 6.61
CA PRO A 579 -7.01 -16.41 6.20
C PRO A 579 -6.04 -17.54 5.83
N TRP A 580 -6.48 -18.79 5.94
CA TRP A 580 -5.67 -19.99 5.80
C TRP A 580 -5.62 -20.55 4.37
N ILE A 581 -4.67 -21.44 4.13
CA ILE A 581 -4.57 -22.21 2.88
C ILE A 581 -5.71 -23.24 2.73
N SER A 582 -6.41 -23.57 3.83
CA SER A 582 -7.63 -24.38 3.81
C SER A 582 -8.46 -24.15 5.07
N GLU A 583 -9.76 -24.43 4.98
CA GLU A 583 -10.71 -24.34 6.10
C GLU A 583 -10.37 -25.27 7.29
N THR A 584 -9.55 -26.31 7.05
CA THR A 584 -9.19 -27.33 8.03
C THR A 584 -7.81 -27.13 8.67
N ASN A 585 -7.03 -26.14 8.21
CA ASN A 585 -5.66 -25.94 8.66
C ASN A 585 -5.43 -24.55 9.26
N THR A 586 -5.62 -24.45 10.57
CA THR A 586 -5.58 -23.18 11.31
C THR A 586 -4.16 -22.71 11.67
N THR A 587 -3.13 -23.40 11.18
CA THR A 587 -1.71 -23.11 11.47
C THR A 587 -0.92 -22.66 10.25
N ARG A 588 -1.59 -22.51 9.10
CA ARG A 588 -0.97 -22.30 7.79
C ARG A 588 -1.75 -21.24 7.02
N PHE A 589 -1.15 -20.06 6.85
CA PHE A 589 -1.79 -18.89 6.26
C PHE A 589 -1.49 -18.79 4.77
N ASP A 590 -2.43 -18.22 4.02
CA ASP A 590 -2.24 -17.92 2.61
C ASP A 590 -1.69 -16.50 2.46
N GLY A 591 -0.40 -16.40 2.14
CA GLY A 591 0.30 -15.13 2.00
C GLY A 591 -0.21 -14.29 0.83
N SER A 592 -0.61 -14.93 -0.27
CA SER A 592 -1.08 -14.25 -1.48
C SER A 592 -2.45 -13.62 -1.30
N LYS A 593 -3.42 -14.39 -0.76
CA LYS A 593 -4.76 -13.91 -0.38
C LYS A 593 -4.67 -12.75 0.60
N LEU A 594 -3.86 -12.88 1.65
CA LEU A 594 -3.73 -11.86 2.69
C LEU A 594 -3.05 -10.58 2.18
N ASP A 595 -2.12 -10.69 1.23
CA ASP A 595 -1.57 -9.51 0.55
C ASP A 595 -2.61 -8.83 -0.36
N GLN A 596 -3.51 -9.59 -0.99
CA GLN A 596 -4.61 -9.02 -1.79
C GLN A 596 -5.68 -8.35 -0.91
N TRP A 597 -5.99 -8.92 0.27
CA TRP A 597 -6.83 -8.25 1.27
C TRP A 597 -6.22 -6.90 1.67
N ASN A 598 -4.90 -6.84 1.87
CA ASN A 598 -4.23 -5.58 2.18
C ASN A 598 -4.37 -4.53 1.06
N LEU A 599 -4.36 -4.92 -0.21
CA LEU A 599 -4.59 -3.97 -1.32
C LEU A 599 -5.99 -3.33 -1.24
N VAL A 600 -6.98 -4.11 -0.80
CA VAL A 600 -8.35 -3.61 -0.56
C VAL A 600 -8.37 -2.69 0.66
N PHE A 601 -7.71 -3.07 1.76
CA PHE A 601 -7.67 -2.25 2.98
C PHE A 601 -6.88 -0.94 2.82
N ASP A 602 -5.77 -0.96 2.08
CA ASP A 602 -5.04 0.25 1.67
C ASP A 602 -5.93 1.19 0.86
N HIS A 603 -6.87 0.65 0.07
CA HIS A 603 -7.83 1.45 -0.68
C HIS A 603 -8.91 2.04 0.22
N MET A 604 -9.40 1.26 1.19
CA MET A 604 -10.34 1.74 2.21
C MET A 604 -9.77 2.93 3.00
N ASP A 605 -8.49 2.89 3.36
CA ASP A 605 -7.79 4.02 3.99
C ASP A 605 -7.85 5.30 3.15
N ARG A 606 -7.62 5.19 1.83
CA ARG A 606 -7.64 6.32 0.89
C ARG A 606 -9.04 6.86 0.65
N LEU A 607 -10.06 6.01 0.77
CA LEU A 607 -11.47 6.40 0.67
C LEU A 607 -12.01 6.98 1.99
N GLY A 608 -11.36 6.68 3.13
CA GLY A 608 -11.89 7.03 4.45
C GLY A 608 -12.98 6.07 4.93
N LEU A 609 -12.81 4.78 4.65
CA LEU A 609 -13.67 3.69 5.11
C LEU A 609 -12.98 2.92 6.24
N MET A 610 -13.53 2.99 7.45
CA MET A 610 -13.05 2.23 8.61
C MET A 610 -13.10 0.73 8.33
N LEU A 611 -12.06 0.02 8.78
CA LEU A 611 -12.00 -1.43 8.82
C LEU A 611 -12.66 -1.92 10.12
N HIS A 612 -13.93 -2.32 10.07
CA HIS A 612 -14.58 -2.99 11.20
C HIS A 612 -14.36 -4.49 11.09
N VAL A 613 -13.26 -4.96 11.69
CA VAL A 613 -12.75 -6.33 11.53
C VAL A 613 -13.40 -7.25 12.54
N VAL A 614 -14.25 -8.17 12.07
CA VAL A 614 -14.92 -9.13 12.93
C VAL A 614 -14.22 -10.47 12.84
N HIS A 615 -13.80 -10.98 14.00
CA HIS A 615 -12.90 -12.12 14.05
C HIS A 615 -13.56 -13.48 13.81
N GLN A 616 -14.84 -13.61 14.15
CA GLN A 616 -15.57 -14.88 14.20
C GLN A 616 -17.07 -14.61 14.38
N GLU A 617 -17.88 -15.65 14.21
CA GLU A 617 -19.34 -15.66 14.41
C GLU A 617 -19.73 -16.79 15.40
N GLN A 618 -21.01 -16.90 15.74
CA GLN A 618 -21.53 -17.88 16.70
C GLN A 618 -21.07 -19.32 16.38
N GLU A 619 -21.19 -19.77 15.13
CA GLU A 619 -20.99 -21.16 14.74
C GLU A 619 -19.53 -21.60 14.76
N ASN A 620 -18.60 -20.64 14.71
CA ASN A 620 -17.17 -20.90 14.63
C ASN A 620 -16.37 -20.33 15.81
N ASP A 621 -17.01 -19.68 16.79
CA ASP A 621 -16.32 -19.13 17.96
C ASP A 621 -15.60 -20.19 18.82
N GLN A 622 -16.02 -21.46 18.72
CA GLN A 622 -15.37 -22.62 19.34
C GLN A 622 -14.33 -23.31 18.43
N LEU A 623 -14.18 -22.89 17.17
CA LEU A 623 -13.31 -23.55 16.19
C LEU A 623 -11.85 -23.55 16.65
N LEU A 624 -11.36 -22.39 17.08
CA LEU A 624 -10.00 -22.22 17.56
C LEU A 624 -9.93 -22.55 19.05
N ASP A 625 -9.11 -23.55 19.36
CA ASP A 625 -8.79 -24.01 20.72
C ASP A 625 -10.02 -24.30 21.60
N LYS A 626 -11.15 -24.75 21.01
CA LYS A 626 -12.41 -24.99 21.73
C LYS A 626 -12.91 -23.76 22.51
N GLY A 627 -12.74 -22.58 21.92
CA GLY A 627 -13.14 -21.30 22.51
C GLY A 627 -12.13 -20.71 23.50
N GLU A 628 -11.01 -21.38 23.78
CA GLU A 628 -9.97 -20.84 24.66
C GLU A 628 -8.99 -19.93 23.92
N LEU A 629 -8.22 -19.13 24.67
CA LEU A 629 -7.06 -18.41 24.14
C LEU A 629 -5.85 -19.33 24.07
N GLY A 630 -5.94 -20.36 23.23
CA GLY A 630 -4.88 -21.32 22.98
C GLY A 630 -3.91 -20.89 21.88
N PRO A 631 -3.00 -21.80 21.46
CA PRO A 631 -1.99 -21.50 20.45
C PRO A 631 -2.57 -21.07 19.09
N THR A 632 -3.64 -21.69 18.61
CA THR A 632 -4.17 -21.40 17.26
C THR A 632 -4.91 -20.06 17.21
N ARG A 633 -5.65 -19.69 18.26
CA ARG A 633 -6.27 -18.36 18.40
C ARG A 633 -5.25 -17.25 18.57
N LYS A 634 -4.20 -17.47 19.37
CA LYS A 634 -3.09 -16.52 19.52
C LYS A 634 -2.37 -16.29 18.19
N LEU A 635 -2.16 -17.35 17.42
CA LEU A 635 -1.53 -17.26 16.10
C LEU A 635 -2.42 -16.48 15.13
N TYR A 636 -3.72 -16.78 15.10
CA TYR A 636 -4.72 -16.06 14.31
C TYR A 636 -4.70 -14.55 14.57
N TYR A 637 -4.83 -14.13 15.84
CA TYR A 637 -4.77 -12.71 16.19
C TYR A 637 -3.41 -12.09 15.83
N ARG A 638 -2.31 -12.79 16.09
CA ARG A 638 -0.97 -12.28 15.78
C ARG A 638 -0.78 -12.04 14.28
N GLU A 639 -1.23 -12.95 13.42
CA GLU A 639 -1.10 -12.80 11.97
C GLU A 639 -1.96 -11.64 11.43
N LEU A 640 -3.21 -11.50 11.89
CA LEU A 640 -4.05 -10.36 11.50
C LEU A 640 -3.43 -9.03 11.94
N ILE A 641 -2.93 -8.95 13.18
CA ILE A 641 -2.29 -7.74 13.70
C ILE A 641 -0.99 -7.43 12.94
N ALA A 642 -0.12 -8.42 12.72
CA ALA A 642 1.14 -8.23 11.99
C ALA A 642 0.93 -7.72 10.56
N ARG A 643 -0.15 -8.15 9.91
CA ARG A 643 -0.45 -7.79 8.52
C ARG A 643 -1.20 -6.48 8.40
N PHE A 644 -2.14 -6.20 9.30
CA PHE A 644 -3.15 -5.15 9.10
C PHE A 644 -3.16 -4.06 10.16
N ALA A 645 -2.61 -4.24 11.37
CA ALA A 645 -2.72 -3.21 12.41
C ALA A 645 -2.05 -1.86 12.07
N HIS A 646 -1.24 -1.80 11.02
CA HIS A 646 -0.66 -0.54 10.54
C HIS A 646 -1.67 0.41 9.87
N HIS A 647 -2.90 -0.03 9.58
CA HIS A 647 -3.93 0.87 9.06
C HIS A 647 -4.41 1.83 10.16
N PRO A 648 -4.57 3.14 9.88
CA PRO A 648 -4.91 4.14 10.88
C PRO A 648 -6.30 4.00 11.51
N VAL A 649 -7.24 3.30 10.87
CA VAL A 649 -8.63 3.25 11.30
C VAL A 649 -9.17 1.82 11.25
N ILE A 650 -8.82 1.05 12.29
CA ILE A 650 -9.32 -0.30 12.56
C ILE A 650 -10.16 -0.30 13.84
N VAL A 651 -11.21 -1.11 13.86
CA VAL A 651 -11.86 -1.60 15.08
C VAL A 651 -11.77 -3.12 15.10
N TRP A 652 -11.23 -3.67 16.18
CA TRP A 652 -11.18 -5.11 16.42
C TRP A 652 -12.46 -5.57 17.12
N ASN A 653 -13.32 -6.29 16.42
CA ASN A 653 -14.51 -6.89 17.00
C ASN A 653 -14.24 -8.36 17.35
N LEU A 654 -14.40 -8.71 18.64
CA LEU A 654 -14.08 -10.05 19.14
C LEU A 654 -14.97 -11.16 18.59
N GLY A 655 -16.11 -10.82 17.99
CA GLY A 655 -16.94 -11.74 17.25
C GLY A 655 -18.42 -11.39 17.33
N GLU A 656 -19.16 -11.84 16.33
CA GLU A 656 -20.61 -11.76 16.22
C GLU A 656 -21.30 -12.84 17.06
N GLU A 657 -22.47 -12.50 17.62
CA GLU A 657 -23.32 -13.39 18.42
C GLU A 657 -22.53 -14.33 19.34
N ASN A 658 -21.50 -13.76 19.96
CA ASN A 658 -20.39 -14.53 20.50
C ASN A 658 -20.82 -15.30 21.75
N THR A 659 -20.62 -16.62 21.78
CA THR A 659 -20.99 -17.52 22.90
C THR A 659 -19.86 -17.77 23.91
N ASN A 660 -18.67 -17.21 23.69
CA ASN A 660 -17.53 -17.31 24.61
C ASN A 660 -17.87 -16.77 26.00
N THR A 661 -17.21 -17.25 27.05
CA THR A 661 -17.43 -16.72 28.40
C THR A 661 -16.83 -15.32 28.59
N ASP A 662 -17.20 -14.63 29.66
CA ASP A 662 -16.63 -13.31 29.97
C ASP A 662 -15.12 -13.39 30.22
N GLU A 663 -14.62 -14.48 30.81
CA GLU A 663 -13.19 -14.73 31.00
C GLU A 663 -12.47 -14.90 29.66
N GLN A 664 -13.06 -15.65 28.72
CA GLN A 664 -12.51 -15.85 27.38
C GLN A 664 -12.47 -14.52 26.62
N ARG A 665 -13.58 -13.76 26.60
CA ARG A 665 -13.65 -12.42 25.96
C ARG A 665 -12.59 -11.48 26.51
N LYS A 666 -12.41 -11.43 27.84
CA LYS A 666 -11.36 -10.64 28.50
C LYS A 666 -9.96 -11.11 28.10
N ALA A 667 -9.73 -12.42 28.06
CA ALA A 667 -8.44 -12.95 27.62
C ALA A 667 -8.13 -12.56 26.16
N PHE A 668 -9.12 -12.61 25.26
CA PHE A 668 -8.95 -12.24 23.86
C PHE A 668 -8.62 -10.76 23.71
N ALA A 669 -9.43 -9.88 24.30
CA ALA A 669 -9.21 -8.44 24.33
C ALA A 669 -7.82 -8.07 24.85
N LYS A 670 -7.39 -8.71 25.95
CA LYS A 670 -6.07 -8.49 26.52
C LYS A 670 -4.96 -8.87 25.55
N TYR A 671 -5.06 -10.04 24.90
CA TYR A 671 -4.03 -10.48 23.97
C TYR A 671 -3.94 -9.60 22.71
N VAL A 672 -5.09 -9.17 22.17
CA VAL A 672 -5.14 -8.21 21.07
C VAL A 672 -4.46 -6.90 21.49
N ARG A 673 -4.82 -6.35 22.66
CA ARG A 673 -4.22 -5.12 23.21
C ARG A 673 -2.71 -5.23 23.44
N GLU A 674 -2.22 -6.38 23.90
CA GLU A 674 -0.78 -6.60 24.14
C GLU A 674 0.02 -6.83 22.85
N THR A 675 -0.65 -7.19 21.74
CA THR A 675 0.01 -7.51 20.46
C THR A 675 -0.09 -6.38 19.45
N ASP A 676 -1.19 -5.62 19.44
CA ASP A 676 -1.40 -4.46 18.58
C ASP A 676 -0.60 -3.25 19.11
N PRO A 677 0.44 -2.79 18.39
CA PRO A 677 1.32 -1.74 18.89
C PRO A 677 0.71 -0.33 18.81
N TYR A 678 -0.51 -0.18 18.28
CA TYR A 678 -1.13 1.12 18.04
C TYR A 678 -2.38 1.37 18.88
N ASP A 679 -2.76 0.46 19.78
CA ASP A 679 -3.88 0.68 20.70
C ASP A 679 -5.26 0.87 20.03
N HIS A 680 -5.53 0.22 18.90
CA HIS A 680 -6.85 0.31 18.23
C HIS A 680 -8.02 -0.04 19.16
N PRO A 681 -9.21 0.53 18.92
CA PRO A 681 -10.42 0.17 19.68
C PRO A 681 -10.81 -1.31 19.53
N ILE A 682 -11.23 -1.91 20.63
CA ILE A 682 -11.73 -3.28 20.73
C ILE A 682 -13.19 -3.24 21.19
N VAL A 683 -14.06 -3.91 20.44
CA VAL A 683 -15.50 -4.02 20.71
C VAL A 683 -15.96 -5.48 20.72
N ILE A 684 -17.21 -5.68 21.14
CA ILE A 684 -17.85 -6.99 21.10
C ILE A 684 -19.29 -6.86 20.61
N HIS A 685 -19.69 -7.79 19.75
CA HIS A 685 -21.05 -7.97 19.26
C HIS A 685 -21.74 -9.15 19.98
N THR A 686 -23.05 -9.07 20.18
CA THR A 686 -23.79 -9.99 21.08
C THR A 686 -25.22 -10.20 20.62
N PHE A 687 -25.81 -11.35 20.93
CA PHE A 687 -27.23 -11.60 20.68
C PHE A 687 -28.19 -10.54 21.23
N PRO A 688 -29.34 -10.32 20.59
CA PRO A 688 -30.36 -9.35 21.03
C PRO A 688 -30.89 -9.56 22.45
N ASN A 689 -30.90 -10.82 22.92
CA ASN A 689 -31.40 -11.22 24.23
C ASN A 689 -30.30 -11.32 25.30
N GLN A 690 -29.02 -11.16 24.93
CA GLN A 690 -27.87 -11.26 25.84
C GLN A 690 -27.19 -9.92 26.15
N VAL A 691 -27.60 -8.83 25.48
CA VAL A 691 -27.11 -7.45 25.69
C VAL A 691 -26.85 -7.13 27.17
N ASP A 692 -27.83 -7.37 28.05
CA ASP A 692 -27.70 -7.06 29.47
C ASP A 692 -26.70 -7.95 30.20
N GLN A 693 -26.70 -9.24 29.88
CA GLN A 693 -25.83 -10.23 30.51
C GLN A 693 -24.36 -9.96 30.15
N VAL A 694 -24.07 -9.80 28.86
CA VAL A 694 -22.69 -9.67 28.38
C VAL A 694 -22.13 -8.30 28.73
N TYR A 695 -22.79 -7.22 28.31
CA TYR A 695 -22.20 -5.89 28.46
C TYR A 695 -22.04 -5.48 29.92
N THR A 696 -22.99 -5.80 30.81
CA THR A 696 -22.88 -5.43 32.23
C THR A 696 -21.64 -6.05 32.89
N ASN A 697 -21.25 -7.27 32.51
CA ASN A 697 -20.10 -7.97 33.07
C ASN A 697 -18.74 -7.51 32.51
N LEU A 698 -18.77 -6.71 31.44
CA LEU A 698 -17.60 -6.15 30.77
C LEU A 698 -17.36 -4.66 31.07
N LEU A 699 -18.31 -4.00 31.74
CA LEU A 699 -18.18 -2.58 32.14
C LEU A 699 -16.89 -2.35 32.94
N GLY A 700 -16.16 -1.29 32.60
CA GLY A 700 -14.92 -0.91 33.28
C GLY A 700 -13.69 -1.75 32.90
N TYR A 701 -13.83 -2.79 32.06
CA TYR A 701 -12.69 -3.59 31.64
C TYR A 701 -11.75 -2.76 30.73
N PRO A 702 -10.44 -2.65 31.04
CA PRO A 702 -9.55 -1.68 30.41
C PRO A 702 -9.20 -1.95 28.94
N CYS A 703 -9.40 -3.17 28.45
CA CYS A 703 -9.08 -3.55 27.06
C CYS A 703 -10.34 -3.64 26.18
N LEU A 704 -11.44 -3.00 26.58
CA LEU A 704 -12.68 -2.95 25.79
C LEU A 704 -13.22 -1.51 25.78
N GLU A 705 -13.48 -0.98 24.59
CA GLU A 705 -13.85 0.43 24.38
C GLU A 705 -15.34 0.63 24.11
N GLY A 706 -16.09 -0.45 23.85
CA GLY A 706 -17.54 -0.37 23.80
C GLY A 706 -18.26 -1.56 23.16
N PRO A 707 -19.59 -1.43 23.02
CA PRO A 707 -20.43 -2.42 22.37
C PRO A 707 -20.55 -2.17 20.86
N SER A 708 -20.70 -3.27 20.13
CA SER A 708 -21.25 -3.31 18.77
C SER A 708 -22.67 -3.87 18.90
N PHE A 709 -23.68 -2.98 18.99
CA PHE A 709 -25.02 -3.40 19.42
C PHE A 709 -25.79 -4.11 18.32
N GLN A 710 -26.41 -5.24 18.72
CA GLN A 710 -27.51 -5.87 18.03
C GLN A 710 -28.79 -5.73 18.86
N PHE A 711 -29.85 -5.17 18.28
CA PHE A 711 -31.15 -5.11 18.95
C PHE A 711 -32.23 -5.73 18.08
N GLY A 712 -32.98 -6.67 18.66
CA GLY A 712 -34.05 -7.38 17.95
C GLY A 712 -35.23 -6.49 17.52
N HIS A 713 -35.27 -5.21 17.94
CA HIS A 713 -36.21 -4.24 17.39
C HIS A 713 -35.63 -2.83 17.49
N ALA A 714 -35.70 -2.05 16.40
CA ALA A 714 -35.08 -0.73 16.30
C ALA A 714 -35.51 0.21 17.45
N SER A 715 -36.77 0.15 17.88
CA SER A 715 -37.34 0.99 18.96
C SER A 715 -36.65 0.87 20.31
N ARG A 716 -35.85 -0.18 20.55
CA ARG A 716 -35.06 -0.34 21.78
C ARG A 716 -33.81 0.54 21.81
N THR A 717 -33.25 0.86 20.63
CA THR A 717 -31.92 1.46 20.46
C THR A 717 -31.66 2.64 21.38
N HIS A 718 -32.50 3.69 21.30
CA HIS A 718 -32.28 4.90 22.09
C HIS A 718 -32.16 4.62 23.59
N LYS A 719 -33.10 3.85 24.15
CA LYS A 719 -33.15 3.56 25.59
C LYS A 719 -31.94 2.74 26.05
N GLU A 720 -31.55 1.73 25.28
CA GLU A 720 -30.42 0.85 25.62
C GLU A 720 -29.09 1.59 25.49
N THR A 721 -28.90 2.40 24.43
CA THR A 721 -27.72 3.26 24.29
C THR A 721 -27.57 4.20 25.48
N VAL A 722 -28.64 4.91 25.87
CA VAL A 722 -28.60 5.79 27.07
C VAL A 722 -28.22 5.00 28.32
N LYS A 723 -28.78 3.79 28.50
CA LYS A 723 -28.49 2.93 29.64
C LYS A 723 -27.00 2.56 29.70
N PHE A 724 -26.43 2.03 28.62
CA PHE A 724 -25.06 1.53 28.63
C PHE A 724 -24.01 2.64 28.65
N LEU A 725 -24.23 3.77 27.95
CA LEU A 725 -23.33 4.92 28.06
C LEU A 725 -23.26 5.45 29.50
N ARG A 726 -24.41 5.48 30.21
CA ARG A 726 -24.45 5.85 31.63
C ARG A 726 -23.72 4.82 32.50
N LEU A 727 -23.97 3.52 32.30
CA LEU A 727 -23.35 2.46 33.09
C LEU A 727 -21.83 2.41 32.89
N ALA A 728 -21.35 2.56 31.65
CA ALA A 728 -19.92 2.59 31.31
C ALA A 728 -19.23 3.78 31.98
N ARG A 729 -19.85 4.98 31.93
CA ARG A 729 -19.36 6.16 32.65
C ARG A 729 -19.29 5.92 34.17
N GLN A 730 -20.30 5.27 34.75
CA GLN A 730 -20.33 4.93 36.18
C GLN A 730 -19.26 3.90 36.57
N ALA A 731 -18.90 3.00 35.66
CA ALA A 731 -17.82 2.04 35.83
C ALA A 731 -16.41 2.64 35.64
N GLY A 732 -16.30 3.95 35.36
CA GLY A 732 -15.00 4.63 35.22
C GLY A 732 -14.33 4.47 33.86
N ARG A 733 -15.02 3.85 32.88
CA ARG A 733 -14.55 3.71 31.50
C ARG A 733 -15.69 4.04 30.53
N PRO A 734 -15.84 5.30 30.09
CA PRO A 734 -16.85 5.66 29.10
C PRO A 734 -16.71 4.83 27.83
N TRP A 735 -17.81 4.31 27.30
CA TRP A 735 -17.79 3.55 26.06
C TRP A 735 -18.21 4.41 24.88
N TYR A 736 -17.63 4.14 23.71
CA TYR A 736 -18.23 4.58 22.45
C TYR A 736 -19.14 3.45 21.95
N ALA A 737 -20.39 3.76 21.61
CA ALA A 737 -21.40 2.74 21.39
C ALA A 737 -22.07 2.93 20.02
N CYS A 738 -21.99 1.90 19.18
CA CYS A 738 -22.57 1.90 17.84
C CYS A 738 -23.73 0.90 17.75
N GLN A 739 -24.73 1.22 16.93
CA GLN A 739 -25.80 0.30 16.57
C GLN A 739 -25.47 -0.34 15.24
N ASP A 740 -25.03 -1.59 15.25
CA ASP A 740 -24.46 -2.22 14.06
C ASP A 740 -25.49 -3.12 13.39
N GLU A 741 -26.36 -3.77 14.17
CA GLU A 741 -27.34 -4.69 13.62
C GLU A 741 -28.75 -4.54 14.25
N ILE A 742 -29.81 -4.68 13.43
CA ILE A 742 -31.21 -4.49 13.82
C ILE A 742 -32.08 -5.67 13.37
N GLY A 743 -32.95 -6.11 14.28
CA GLY A 743 -34.04 -7.05 14.02
C GLY A 743 -33.66 -8.51 14.28
N PRO A 744 -34.65 -9.43 14.37
CA PRO A 744 -34.42 -10.80 13.88
C PRO A 744 -34.21 -10.75 12.35
N ALA A 745 -33.57 -11.77 11.77
CA ALA A 745 -33.28 -11.92 10.34
C ALA A 745 -34.41 -11.49 9.36
N SER A 746 -35.68 -11.62 9.76
CA SER A 746 -36.85 -11.24 8.95
C SER A 746 -37.16 -9.74 8.91
N ASP A 747 -36.61 -8.94 9.84
CA ASP A 747 -36.94 -7.52 10.06
C ASP A 747 -35.72 -6.57 9.93
N CYS A 748 -34.60 -7.04 9.35
CA CYS A 748 -33.45 -6.19 9.03
C CYS A 748 -33.79 -5.19 7.89
N VAL A 749 -32.81 -4.45 7.36
CA VAL A 749 -33.12 -3.32 6.45
C VAL A 749 -33.56 -3.82 5.05
N PRO A 750 -34.82 -3.60 4.60
CA PRO A 750 -35.28 -4.03 3.27
C PRO A 750 -34.60 -3.21 2.16
N PRO A 751 -34.76 -3.44 0.84
CA PRO A 751 -34.30 -2.50 -0.20
C PRO A 751 -35.27 -1.34 -0.43
N ASP A 752 -34.81 -0.27 -1.10
CA ASP A 752 -35.57 0.99 -1.32
C ASP A 752 -36.84 0.78 -2.13
N VAL A 753 -36.88 -0.28 -2.96
CA VAL A 753 -38.07 -0.66 -3.74
C VAL A 753 -39.19 -1.23 -2.87
N GLN A 754 -38.88 -1.73 -1.68
CA GLN A 754 -39.86 -2.29 -0.74
C GLN A 754 -40.30 -1.25 0.30
N ASP A 755 -39.34 -0.56 0.91
CA ASP A 755 -39.61 0.54 1.83
C ASP A 755 -38.59 1.67 1.57
N PRO A 756 -38.93 2.69 0.77
CA PRO A 756 -38.02 3.78 0.47
C PRO A 756 -37.87 4.78 1.62
N ASP A 757 -38.86 4.87 2.52
CA ASP A 757 -38.91 5.88 3.58
C ASP A 757 -38.34 5.33 4.90
N ARG A 758 -38.46 4.01 5.14
CA ARG A 758 -37.81 3.27 6.25
C ARG A 758 -38.00 3.94 7.60
N THR A 759 -39.17 4.55 7.79
CA THR A 759 -39.34 5.59 8.80
C THR A 759 -39.00 5.08 10.19
N GLU A 760 -39.39 3.85 10.54
CA GLU A 760 -39.09 3.25 11.84
C GLU A 760 -37.59 2.96 12.05
N ILE A 761 -36.89 2.50 11.01
CA ILE A 761 -35.44 2.21 11.05
C ILE A 761 -34.65 3.52 11.19
N ILE A 762 -34.94 4.49 10.33
CA ILE A 762 -34.28 5.81 10.36
C ILE A 762 -34.56 6.53 11.69
N ARG A 763 -35.81 6.50 12.15
CA ARG A 763 -36.21 7.11 13.42
C ARG A 763 -35.50 6.45 14.58
N HIS A 764 -35.62 5.14 14.72
CA HIS A 764 -35.26 4.48 15.97
C HIS A 764 -33.82 3.99 16.02
N ALA A 765 -33.23 3.51 14.93
CA ALA A 765 -31.86 3.04 14.95
C ALA A 765 -30.86 4.17 14.70
N LEU A 766 -31.00 4.90 13.58
CA LEU A 766 -30.08 5.99 13.22
C LEU A 766 -30.21 7.18 14.18
N TRP A 767 -31.34 7.88 14.13
CA TRP A 767 -31.54 9.05 14.99
C TRP A 767 -31.65 8.66 16.46
N GLY A 768 -32.21 7.50 16.78
CA GLY A 768 -32.29 7.02 18.16
C GLY A 768 -30.92 6.79 18.79
N ASN A 769 -29.97 6.15 18.08
CA ASN A 769 -28.62 5.98 18.63
C ASN A 769 -27.91 7.33 18.77
N LEU A 770 -27.95 8.18 17.74
CA LEU A 770 -27.26 9.47 17.74
C LEU A 770 -27.80 10.43 18.82
N MET A 771 -29.12 10.53 18.97
CA MET A 771 -29.76 11.38 19.99
C MET A 771 -29.57 10.84 21.42
N ALA A 772 -29.26 9.55 21.58
CA ALA A 772 -28.88 8.95 22.86
C ALA A 772 -27.44 9.27 23.27
N GLY A 773 -26.64 9.87 22.37
CA GLY A 773 -25.21 10.08 22.55
C GLY A 773 -24.33 8.94 22.02
N GLY A 774 -24.90 8.02 21.23
CA GLY A 774 -24.17 6.96 20.55
C GLY A 774 -23.26 7.47 19.42
N SER A 775 -22.35 6.61 18.98
CA SER A 775 -21.24 6.91 18.05
C SER A 775 -21.51 6.52 16.59
N GLY A 776 -22.75 6.19 16.22
CA GLY A 776 -23.11 5.92 14.82
C GLY A 776 -23.74 4.56 14.58
N VAL A 777 -23.84 4.15 13.32
CA VAL A 777 -24.56 2.93 12.90
C VAL A 777 -23.88 2.19 11.75
N GLU A 778 -24.15 0.90 11.64
CA GLU A 778 -23.98 0.09 10.42
C GLU A 778 -25.33 -0.54 10.05
N TRP A 779 -25.39 -1.15 8.87
CA TRP A 779 -26.63 -1.59 8.25
C TRP A 779 -26.55 -3.00 7.68
N ILE A 780 -27.27 -3.91 8.31
CA ILE A 780 -27.53 -5.29 7.84
C ILE A 780 -28.77 -5.36 6.93
N PHE A 781 -28.71 -6.18 5.88
CA PHE A 781 -29.81 -6.33 4.92
C PHE A 781 -30.74 -7.50 5.23
N ALA A 782 -32.04 -7.31 4.98
CA ALA A 782 -33.09 -8.28 5.31
C ALA A 782 -32.95 -9.63 4.58
N TYR A 783 -33.06 -10.73 5.34
CA TYR A 783 -32.82 -12.10 4.84
C TYR A 783 -33.82 -12.53 3.75
N ASP A 784 -35.07 -12.08 3.84
CA ASP A 784 -36.19 -12.53 3.01
C ASP A 784 -36.62 -11.52 1.92
N THR A 785 -35.69 -10.69 1.43
CA THR A 785 -36.05 -9.59 0.51
C THR A 785 -35.31 -9.59 -0.84
N TRP A 786 -35.63 -8.61 -1.69
CA TRP A 786 -35.46 -8.67 -3.14
C TRP A 786 -34.06 -8.22 -3.65
N PRO A 787 -33.51 -8.87 -4.69
CA PRO A 787 -34.01 -10.09 -5.32
C PRO A 787 -33.71 -11.29 -4.42
N ARG A 788 -34.71 -12.13 -4.18
CA ARG A 788 -34.54 -13.34 -3.38
C ARG A 788 -33.54 -14.27 -4.07
N VAL A 789 -32.44 -14.59 -3.38
CA VAL A 789 -31.47 -15.58 -3.85
C VAL A 789 -31.88 -16.94 -3.29
N PRO A 790 -32.24 -17.94 -4.12
CA PRO A 790 -32.66 -19.24 -3.60
C PRO A 790 -31.58 -19.88 -2.72
N GLY A 791 -31.93 -20.16 -1.46
CA GLY A 791 -31.03 -20.83 -0.51
C GLY A 791 -29.99 -19.93 0.17
N LYS A 792 -30.04 -18.60 0.00
CA LYS A 792 -29.17 -17.64 0.70
C LYS A 792 -29.97 -16.42 1.16
N HIS A 793 -29.56 -15.81 2.28
CA HIS A 793 -30.04 -14.50 2.71
C HIS A 793 -29.20 -13.38 2.08
N LEU A 794 -29.76 -12.17 2.02
CA LEU A 794 -29.10 -11.03 1.38
C LEU A 794 -27.85 -10.55 2.11
N ASP A 795 -27.74 -10.80 3.41
CA ASP A 795 -26.51 -10.50 4.13
C ASP A 795 -25.33 -11.29 3.54
N ILE A 796 -25.45 -12.59 3.30
CA ILE A 796 -24.39 -13.40 2.65
C ILE A 796 -24.36 -13.28 1.11
N ALA A 797 -25.45 -12.81 0.49
CA ALA A 797 -25.62 -12.81 -0.96
C ALA A 797 -25.56 -11.42 -1.61
N CYS A 798 -25.21 -10.37 -0.86
CA CYS A 798 -25.21 -9.02 -1.39
C CYS A 798 -24.09 -8.80 -2.41
N GLU A 799 -24.48 -8.58 -3.67
CA GLU A 799 -23.56 -8.22 -4.77
C GLU A 799 -23.57 -6.71 -5.10
N ASN A 800 -24.53 -5.97 -4.54
CA ASN A 800 -24.85 -4.61 -4.98
C ASN A 800 -25.46 -3.76 -3.86
N TRP A 801 -24.81 -2.66 -3.50
CA TRP A 801 -25.31 -1.72 -2.49
C TRP A 801 -26.25 -0.63 -3.01
N ARG A 802 -26.49 -0.54 -4.34
CA ARG A 802 -27.41 0.44 -4.95
C ARG A 802 -28.87 0.31 -4.55
N PRO A 803 -29.43 -0.89 -4.28
CA PRO A 803 -30.80 -1.00 -3.82
C PRO A 803 -31.09 -0.33 -2.47
N TRP A 804 -30.06 0.12 -1.72
CA TRP A 804 -30.17 0.86 -0.46
C TRP A 804 -29.67 2.31 -0.59
N GLU A 805 -29.65 2.88 -1.79
CA GLU A 805 -29.10 4.21 -2.03
C GLU A 805 -29.66 5.30 -1.08
N LYS A 806 -30.96 5.29 -0.82
CA LYS A 806 -31.60 6.25 0.08
C LYS A 806 -31.21 6.07 1.54
N LEU A 807 -30.92 4.84 1.97
CA LEU A 807 -30.44 4.56 3.33
C LEU A 807 -29.09 5.26 3.57
N TRP A 808 -28.19 5.18 2.58
CA TRP A 808 -26.91 5.86 2.64
C TRP A 808 -27.08 7.38 2.69
N ASP A 809 -28.03 7.93 1.91
CA ASP A 809 -28.33 9.36 1.93
C ASP A 809 -28.87 9.82 3.29
N HIS A 810 -29.81 9.09 3.89
CA HIS A 810 -30.33 9.39 5.23
C HIS A 810 -29.23 9.33 6.30
N THR A 811 -28.37 8.31 6.23
CA THR A 811 -27.24 8.15 7.16
C THR A 811 -26.30 9.35 7.04
N ALA A 812 -25.89 9.69 5.82
CA ALA A 812 -24.99 10.81 5.59
C ALA A 812 -25.60 12.17 6.00
N VAL A 813 -26.91 12.38 5.80
CA VAL A 813 -27.63 13.58 6.26
C VAL A 813 -27.62 13.70 7.78
N ALA A 814 -27.84 12.59 8.51
CA ALA A 814 -27.80 12.59 9.96
C ALA A 814 -26.38 12.88 10.50
N LEU A 815 -25.36 12.21 9.96
CA LEU A 815 -23.97 12.46 10.38
C LEU A 815 -23.54 13.91 10.11
N ASP A 816 -23.84 14.44 8.91
CA ASP A 816 -23.59 15.85 8.58
C ASP A 816 -24.26 16.82 9.55
N PHE A 817 -25.50 16.53 9.97
CA PHE A 817 -26.21 17.37 10.92
C PHE A 817 -25.45 17.47 12.25
N PHE A 818 -24.99 16.35 12.81
CA PHE A 818 -24.23 16.34 14.05
C PHE A 818 -22.90 17.08 13.89
N HIS A 819 -22.13 16.81 12.83
CA HIS A 819 -20.85 17.47 12.60
C HIS A 819 -20.95 18.98 12.35
N ARG A 820 -21.97 19.44 11.60
CA ARG A 820 -22.05 20.84 11.16
C ARG A 820 -22.83 21.74 12.10
N HIS A 821 -23.78 21.18 12.86
CA HIS A 821 -24.75 21.99 13.59
C HIS A 821 -24.69 21.84 15.10
N LEU A 822 -23.99 20.82 15.62
CA LEU A 822 -23.94 20.49 17.04
C LEU A 822 -22.50 20.37 17.57
N PRO A 823 -22.20 20.88 18.77
CA PRO A 823 -21.01 20.50 19.53
C PRO A 823 -21.27 19.16 20.23
N PHE A 824 -21.58 18.10 19.47
CA PHE A 824 -22.19 16.87 19.98
C PHE A 824 -21.36 16.15 21.05
N THR A 825 -20.03 16.26 20.99
CA THR A 825 -19.13 15.71 22.03
C THR A 825 -19.42 16.26 23.43
N GLN A 826 -19.91 17.50 23.51
CA GLN A 826 -20.25 18.21 24.75
C GLN A 826 -21.74 18.12 25.13
N MET A 827 -22.54 17.42 24.34
CA MET A 827 -23.99 17.29 24.54
C MET A 827 -24.33 15.93 25.16
N ASP A 828 -25.46 15.81 25.85
CA ASP A 828 -25.94 14.53 26.40
C ASP A 828 -27.45 14.41 26.15
N THR A 829 -27.98 13.19 26.27
CA THR A 829 -29.44 12.98 26.23
C THR A 829 -30.10 13.79 27.35
N ALA A 830 -31.21 14.43 27.01
CA ALA A 830 -31.94 15.35 27.84
C ALA A 830 -33.46 15.22 27.64
N ASP A 831 -33.94 14.01 27.31
CA ASP A 831 -35.36 13.73 27.02
C ASP A 831 -36.33 14.22 28.08
N LYS A 832 -35.89 14.30 29.35
CA LYS A 832 -36.68 14.89 30.44
C LYS A 832 -37.07 16.37 30.22
N LEU A 833 -36.49 17.04 29.23
CA LEU A 833 -36.80 18.42 28.87
C LEU A 833 -37.96 18.54 27.88
N VAL A 834 -38.43 17.44 27.30
CA VAL A 834 -39.61 17.42 26.43
C VAL A 834 -40.80 16.76 27.11
N ASN A 835 -42.01 17.11 26.70
CA ASN A 835 -43.26 16.68 27.34
C ASN A 835 -43.84 15.36 26.79
N THR A 836 -43.17 14.70 25.84
CA THR A 836 -43.72 13.56 25.11
C THR A 836 -42.66 12.51 24.82
N THR A 837 -43.08 11.26 24.67
CA THR A 837 -42.24 10.15 24.21
C THR A 837 -42.06 10.13 22.71
N ASN A 838 -42.80 10.98 21.97
CA ASN A 838 -42.66 11.13 20.52
C ASN A 838 -41.63 12.20 20.12
N ALA A 839 -40.67 12.47 21.01
CA ALA A 839 -39.51 13.30 20.74
C ALA A 839 -38.33 12.88 21.63
N TRP A 840 -37.12 13.08 21.12
CA TRP A 840 -35.88 13.00 21.93
C TRP A 840 -35.18 14.34 21.93
N CYS A 841 -34.53 14.66 23.05
CA CYS A 841 -33.80 15.90 23.21
C CYS A 841 -32.32 15.59 23.49
N PHE A 842 -31.44 16.17 22.70
CA PHE A 842 -30.00 16.12 22.91
C PHE A 842 -29.51 17.54 23.18
N ALA A 843 -28.84 17.76 24.30
CA ALA A 843 -28.62 19.11 24.79
C ALA A 843 -27.23 19.34 25.38
N LYS A 844 -26.72 20.55 25.15
CA LYS A 844 -25.79 21.23 26.05
C LYS A 844 -26.60 22.31 26.77
N PRO A 845 -27.09 22.04 28.00
CA PRO A 845 -28.03 22.92 28.68
C PRO A 845 -27.55 24.37 28.75
N ASN A 846 -28.47 25.32 28.55
CA ASN A 846 -28.24 26.76 28.44
C ASN A 846 -27.52 27.23 27.17
N GLU A 847 -27.16 26.35 26.23
CA GLU A 847 -26.46 26.75 25.00
C GLU A 847 -27.19 26.29 23.74
N VAL A 848 -27.38 24.98 23.58
CA VAL A 848 -27.95 24.39 22.36
C VAL A 848 -28.73 23.11 22.67
N TYR A 849 -29.85 22.95 21.98
CA TYR A 849 -30.75 21.81 22.09
C TYR A 849 -31.13 21.36 20.68
N ALA A 850 -30.93 20.09 20.37
CA ALA A 850 -31.53 19.42 19.23
C ALA A 850 -32.72 18.61 19.73
N VAL A 851 -33.89 18.80 19.14
CA VAL A 851 -35.10 18.04 19.47
C VAL A 851 -35.56 17.30 18.22
N TYR A 852 -35.39 15.98 18.21
CA TYR A 852 -35.90 15.13 17.14
C TYR A 852 -37.37 14.83 17.41
N VAL A 853 -38.26 15.24 16.52
CA VAL A 853 -39.73 15.18 16.68
C VAL A 853 -40.31 14.17 15.71
N PHE A 854 -41.07 13.21 16.23
CA PHE A 854 -41.64 12.12 15.43
C PHE A 854 -43.08 12.43 15.03
N GLY A 855 -43.44 12.12 13.79
CA GLY A 855 -44.83 12.08 13.33
C GLY A 855 -45.61 13.40 13.52
N GLY A 856 -44.94 14.55 13.60
CA GLY A 856 -45.60 15.84 13.80
C GLY A 856 -46.10 16.14 15.20
N ALA A 857 -45.61 15.43 16.22
CA ALA A 857 -46.04 15.58 17.61
C ALA A 857 -45.97 17.04 18.10
N ASP A 858 -46.91 17.41 18.97
CA ASP A 858 -46.88 18.70 19.67
C ASP A 858 -45.91 18.63 20.85
N VAL A 859 -44.73 19.23 20.64
CA VAL A 859 -43.63 19.20 21.61
C VAL A 859 -43.47 20.56 22.29
N THR A 860 -43.38 20.54 23.62
CA THR A 860 -42.85 21.64 24.41
C THR A 860 -41.44 21.30 24.88
N LEU A 861 -40.55 22.29 24.88
CA LEU A 861 -39.19 22.18 25.39
C LEU A 861 -39.05 23.06 26.63
N GLN A 862 -38.58 22.48 27.72
CA GLN A 862 -38.27 23.21 28.95
C GLN A 862 -36.97 23.99 28.78
N LEU A 863 -37.08 25.32 28.71
CA LEU A 863 -35.94 26.23 28.54
C LEU A 863 -35.64 27.05 29.81
N PRO A 864 -34.36 27.38 30.05
CA PRO A 864 -33.95 28.33 31.07
C PRO A 864 -34.24 29.77 30.62
N ALA A 865 -34.07 30.75 31.51
CA ALA A 865 -34.27 32.16 31.19
C ALA A 865 -33.31 32.64 30.08
N GLY A 866 -33.86 33.27 29.04
CA GLY A 866 -33.07 33.80 27.92
C GLY A 866 -33.82 33.76 26.58
N LYS A 867 -33.21 34.36 25.56
CA LYS A 867 -33.68 34.31 24.17
C LYS A 867 -32.93 33.23 23.40
N PHE A 868 -33.65 32.55 22.52
CA PHE A 868 -33.12 31.45 21.72
C PHE A 868 -33.62 31.56 20.27
N THR A 869 -32.73 31.32 19.31
CA THR A 869 -33.13 31.02 17.94
C THR A 869 -33.78 29.66 17.88
N ARG A 870 -34.64 29.45 16.89
CA ARG A 870 -35.30 28.17 16.62
C ARG A 870 -35.28 27.93 15.12
N ASP A 871 -34.61 26.86 14.70
CA ASP A 871 -34.48 26.49 13.29
C ASP A 871 -34.96 25.05 13.07
N TRP A 872 -35.60 24.76 11.95
CA TRP A 872 -36.02 23.42 11.56
C TRP A 872 -35.01 22.76 10.61
N PHE A 873 -34.77 21.47 10.76
CA PHE A 873 -33.91 20.70 9.87
C PHE A 873 -34.67 19.51 9.29
N ASP A 874 -34.66 19.41 7.96
CA ASP A 874 -35.33 18.35 7.22
C ASP A 874 -34.40 17.12 7.10
N ILE A 875 -34.62 16.11 7.93
CA ILE A 875 -33.78 14.91 8.02
C ILE A 875 -33.74 14.07 6.72
N ARG A 876 -34.65 14.35 5.78
CA ARG A 876 -34.82 13.56 4.55
C ARG A 876 -33.98 14.11 3.41
N THR A 877 -33.69 15.41 3.43
CA THR A 877 -33.01 16.11 2.33
C THR A 877 -31.73 16.81 2.76
N GLY A 878 -31.59 17.16 4.05
CA GLY A 878 -30.43 17.91 4.55
C GLY A 878 -30.35 19.32 3.96
N GLY A 879 -29.15 19.77 3.62
CA GLY A 879 -28.91 21.04 2.91
C GLY A 879 -28.88 22.32 3.76
N GLY A 880 -29.33 22.28 5.02
CA GLY A 880 -29.23 23.38 5.98
C GLY A 880 -30.41 23.47 6.96
N VAL A 881 -30.40 24.45 7.85
CA VAL A 881 -31.53 24.72 8.77
C VAL A 881 -32.44 25.82 8.23
N ILE A 882 -33.73 25.72 8.50
CA ILE A 882 -34.80 26.64 8.08
C ILE A 882 -35.19 27.49 9.29
N PRO A 883 -34.88 28.80 9.30
CA PRO A 883 -35.20 29.67 10.43
C PRO A 883 -36.69 29.74 10.72
N ALA A 884 -37.05 29.77 12.00
CA ALA A 884 -38.39 30.06 12.50
C ALA A 884 -38.34 31.16 13.57
N GLU A 885 -39.53 31.62 14.00
CA GLU A 885 -39.61 32.67 15.02
C GLU A 885 -38.85 32.28 16.30
N PRO A 886 -38.00 33.18 16.85
CA PRO A 886 -37.28 32.95 18.10
C PRO A 886 -38.21 32.65 19.28
N VAL A 887 -37.68 31.99 20.30
CA VAL A 887 -38.39 31.64 21.52
C VAL A 887 -37.68 32.21 22.75
N SER A 888 -38.42 32.46 23.82
CA SER A 888 -37.86 32.97 25.08
C SER A 888 -38.29 32.10 26.26
N GLY A 889 -37.33 31.71 27.10
CA GLY A 889 -37.59 31.10 28.41
C GLY A 889 -37.59 32.14 29.54
N PRO A 890 -37.84 31.74 30.79
CA PRO A 890 -37.92 30.36 31.25
C PRO A 890 -39.30 29.74 31.04
N GLY A 891 -39.37 28.41 31.00
CA GLY A 891 -40.64 27.67 30.98
C GLY A 891 -40.70 26.61 29.89
N ALA A 892 -41.83 25.90 29.83
CA ALA A 892 -42.14 24.98 28.75
C ALA A 892 -42.63 25.78 27.53
N ILE A 893 -41.84 25.80 26.46
CA ILE A 893 -42.14 26.55 25.25
C ILE A 893 -42.54 25.62 24.12
N ALA A 894 -43.64 25.90 23.43
CA ALA A 894 -44.06 25.14 22.26
C ALA A 894 -43.08 25.34 21.09
N LEU A 895 -42.60 24.24 20.50
CA LEU A 895 -41.67 24.29 19.37
C LEU A 895 -42.35 24.63 18.04
N GLY A 896 -43.69 24.57 17.98
CA GLY A 896 -44.47 24.87 16.78
C GLY A 896 -44.52 23.69 15.80
N LYS A 897 -45.00 23.94 14.59
CA LYS A 897 -45.06 22.95 13.50
C LYS A 897 -43.93 23.18 12.49
N PRO A 898 -43.42 22.13 11.83
CA PRO A 898 -42.42 22.27 10.79
C PRO A 898 -43.00 23.06 9.59
N PRO A 899 -42.13 23.66 8.76
CA PRO A 899 -42.54 24.53 7.65
C PRO A 899 -43.32 23.79 6.55
N ARG A 900 -43.18 22.47 6.45
CA ARG A 900 -43.88 21.58 5.50
C ARG A 900 -43.95 20.16 6.07
N ASP A 901 -44.74 19.30 5.42
CA ASP A 901 -44.88 17.88 5.76
C ASP A 901 -45.10 17.64 7.26
N ALA A 902 -46.10 18.31 7.83
CA ALA A 902 -46.27 18.41 9.28
C ALA A 902 -46.45 17.07 10.02
N GLY A 903 -46.75 15.97 9.32
CA GLY A 903 -46.82 14.61 9.90
C GLY A 903 -45.55 13.78 9.73
N LYS A 904 -44.46 14.33 9.19
CA LYS A 904 -43.17 13.66 9.04
C LYS A 904 -42.22 14.04 10.17
N ASP A 905 -41.08 13.34 10.25
CA ASP A 905 -40.08 13.54 11.28
C ASP A 905 -39.15 14.72 10.95
N TRP A 906 -38.80 15.52 11.96
CA TRP A 906 -37.97 16.72 11.82
C TRP A 906 -37.06 16.90 13.03
N VAL A 907 -35.96 17.63 12.88
CA VAL A 907 -35.20 18.15 14.03
C VAL A 907 -35.49 19.64 14.21
N VAL A 908 -35.77 20.05 15.45
CA VAL A 908 -35.78 21.46 15.87
C VAL A 908 -34.50 21.77 16.59
N LEU A 909 -33.77 22.76 16.09
CA LEU A 909 -32.52 23.23 16.67
C LEU A 909 -32.75 24.56 17.38
N VAL A 910 -32.57 24.55 18.69
CA VAL A 910 -32.77 25.72 19.56
C VAL A 910 -31.42 26.16 20.11
N ARG A 911 -31.00 27.39 19.82
CA ARG A 911 -29.70 27.93 20.25
C ARG A 911 -29.86 29.22 21.02
N ARG A 912 -29.12 29.37 22.12
CA ARG A 912 -29.15 30.62 22.88
C ARG A 912 -28.57 31.76 22.06
N GLU A 913 -29.30 32.89 22.00
CA GLU A 913 -28.75 34.11 21.42
C GLU A 913 -27.59 34.59 22.29
N ARG A 914 -26.43 34.81 21.68
CA ARG A 914 -25.34 35.52 22.36
C ARG A 914 -25.78 36.98 22.50
N GLY A 915 -25.96 37.44 23.74
CA GLY A 915 -26.33 38.84 23.99
C GLY A 915 -25.32 39.78 23.34
N THR A 916 -25.80 40.88 22.77
CA THR A 916 -24.98 42.00 22.27
C THR A 916 -24.35 42.78 23.44
N GLY A 917 -23.57 42.09 24.27
CA GLY A 917 -22.65 42.71 25.20
C GLY A 917 -21.38 43.06 24.45
N ARG A 918 -21.10 44.37 24.29
CA ARG A 918 -19.76 44.84 23.91
C ARG A 918 -18.73 44.21 24.85
N GLU A 919 -17.89 43.32 24.34
CA GLU A 919 -16.56 43.13 24.91
C GLU A 919 -15.71 44.37 24.57
N PRO A 920 -14.91 44.91 25.51
CA PRO A 920 -13.99 45.98 25.19
C PRO A 920 -12.94 45.48 24.20
N ASN A 921 -12.73 46.24 23.11
CA ASN A 921 -11.69 46.04 22.10
C ASN A 921 -10.38 45.51 22.70
N VAL A 922 -10.04 44.26 22.38
CA VAL A 922 -8.65 43.78 22.40
C VAL A 922 -8.09 44.03 20.97
N PRO A 923 -6.98 44.76 20.80
CA PRO A 923 -6.46 45.05 19.46
C PRO A 923 -5.97 43.79 18.77
N ALA A 924 -6.26 43.67 17.47
CA ALA A 924 -5.75 42.62 16.61
C ALA A 924 -4.21 42.64 16.56
N ALA A 925 -3.58 41.47 16.77
CA ALA A 925 -2.16 41.27 16.53
C ALA A 925 -1.88 41.36 15.03
N GLY A 926 -0.80 42.07 14.68
CA GLY A 926 -0.53 42.62 13.36
C GLY A 926 -0.32 41.62 12.23
N GLN A 927 -0.70 42.06 11.04
CA GLN A 927 -0.09 41.63 9.79
C GLN A 927 1.33 42.22 9.67
N PRO A 928 2.31 41.51 9.07
CA PRO A 928 3.62 42.06 8.78
C PRO A 928 3.55 42.95 7.54
N GLY A 929 3.71 44.25 7.74
CA GLY A 929 3.98 45.21 6.66
C GLY A 929 5.46 45.17 6.30
N GLY A 930 5.73 45.13 4.99
CA GLY A 930 7.08 45.16 4.44
C GLY A 930 7.81 46.48 4.66
N ASN A 931 9.12 46.35 4.87
CA ASN A 931 10.20 47.14 4.28
C ASN A 931 11.43 46.25 4.20
#